data_AF-B2KI36-F1
#
_entry.id   AF-B2KI36-F1
#
_cell.length_a   1.000
_cell.length_b   1.000
_cell.length_c   1.000
_cell.angle_alpha   90.00
_cell.angle_beta   90.00
_cell.angle_gamma   90.00
#
_symmetry.space_group_name_H-M   'P 1'
#
loop_
_entity.id
_entity.type
_entity.pdbx_description
1 polymer ?
#
loop_
_entity_poly.entity_id
_entity_poly.type
_entity_poly.pdbx_seq_one_letter_code
_entity_poly.pdbx_strand_id
1 'polypeptide(L)'
;MKSVLSIRVVVLRENVCKCGYAQSQHIEGTQINQNEKWNYKKHTKEFPTDAFGDIQFETMGKKGKYIRLSCDTDAKTLYELLTQHWHLKTPNLVISVTGGAKNFALKPRMRKIFSRLIYIAQSKGAWILTGGTHYGLMKYIGEVVRDNTISRNSEENIAAIGIAAWGMVSNRHTLLRTCDVEEYFSAQYIMDDFKRDPLYILDNNHTHLLLVDNGCHGHPAAEAKLRNQLEKYISERTIQDSNYGGKIPIVCFAQGGGRETLKAINTSIKSKIPCVVVEGSGQIADVIASLLEAENSLTSSIVKEKLVRFLPRTVSRLPEEEIESWIKWLKEILESSHLLTVIKMEEAGDEIVSNAISYALYKAFSTNEQDKDNWSGQLKLLLEWNQLDLASDDIFTNDRRWESADLQEVMFMALIKDRPKFVRLFLENGLNLRKFLTNDVLTELFSNHFSALVYRNLQIAKNSYNDTLLTFVWKLVANFRRGFRKEDRNSRDETDIEFHDVSPITRHPLQALFIWAVLQNKKELSKVIWEQTRGCTLAALGASKLLKTLAKVKNDINAAGESEELANEYETRAVELFTECYSNDEDLAEQLLVYSCEAWGGSNCLELAVEATDQHFIAQPGVQNFLSKQWYGDISRDTKNWKIILCLFIIPLVGCGFVSFRKKPMDKPRKLLWHYVAFFTSPFVVFSWNAVFYIAFLLLFAYVLLMDFHSVPHLPELVLYALVFVLFCDEVRQWYMNGVNYFTDLWNVMDTLGLFYFIAGIVFRLHPSNKTSLYSGRVIFCLDYIIFTLRLIHIFTVSRNLGPKIIMLQRMLIDVFFFLFLFAVWMVAFGVARQGILRQNEHRWRWIFRSVIYEPYLAMFGQVPSDVDGTTYDFAHCTFTGNESKPLCVELDEHNLPRFPEWVTIPLVCIYMLSTNILLVNLLVAMFGYTVGTVQENNDQVWKFQRYFLVQEYCNRLNIPFPFVVFAYFYMAVKKCFKCCCKEKRPESSACCFKNEDNETLAWECVMKENYLVKINTKANDTSEEMRHRFRQLDTK
;
A
#
# COMPACT_ATOMS: atom_id res chain seq x y z
N MET A 1 -48.83 -66.01 -26.73
CA MET A 1 -49.94 -65.54 -25.90
C MET A 1 -49.75 -64.05 -25.64
N LYS A 2 -50.74 -63.23 -26.03
CA LYS A 2 -50.92 -61.79 -25.79
C LYS A 2 -50.02 -60.77 -26.54
N SER A 3 -50.51 -60.46 -27.73
CA SER A 3 -50.62 -59.15 -28.39
C SER A 3 -50.71 -57.92 -27.47
N VAL A 4 -49.94 -56.88 -27.79
CA VAL A 4 -50.33 -55.47 -27.55
C VAL A 4 -50.01 -54.69 -28.83
N LEU A 5 -51.05 -54.09 -29.41
CA LEU A 5 -51.01 -53.28 -30.61
C LEU A 5 -50.04 -52.09 -30.44
N SER A 6 -49.05 -52.00 -31.32
CA SER A 6 -48.38 -50.73 -31.60
C SER A 6 -49.30 -49.89 -32.47
N ILE A 7 -50.11 -49.05 -31.84
CA ILE A 7 -50.84 -47.98 -32.52
C ILE A 7 -49.79 -47.04 -33.14
N ARG A 8 -49.51 -47.22 -34.43
CA ARG A 8 -48.92 -46.17 -35.26
C ARG A 8 -49.97 -45.06 -35.32
N VAL A 9 -49.81 -44.03 -34.49
CA VAL A 9 -50.42 -42.73 -34.78
C VAL A 9 -49.75 -42.23 -36.06
N VAL A 10 -50.37 -42.51 -37.19
CA VAL A 10 -50.11 -41.79 -38.44
C VAL A 10 -50.65 -40.39 -38.20
N VAL A 11 -49.81 -39.52 -37.65
CA VAL A 11 -50.02 -38.08 -37.78
C VAL A 11 -49.91 -37.80 -39.27
N LEU A 12 -51.02 -37.41 -39.89
CA LEU A 12 -51.05 -36.83 -41.23
C LEU A 12 -49.97 -35.73 -41.27
N ARG A 13 -48.83 -36.00 -41.92
CA ARG A 13 -47.85 -34.95 -42.20
C ARG A 13 -48.55 -33.98 -43.14
N GLU A 14 -48.90 -32.80 -42.63
CA GLU A 14 -49.20 -31.64 -43.46
C GLU A 14 -48.09 -31.52 -44.51
N ASN A 15 -48.43 -31.06 -45.72
CA ASN A 15 -47.48 -30.89 -46.81
C ASN A 15 -46.37 -29.90 -46.39
N VAL A 16 -45.26 -30.41 -45.85
CA VAL A 16 -44.10 -29.62 -45.46
C VAL A 16 -43.30 -29.26 -46.73
N CYS A 17 -43.03 -27.97 -46.91
CA CYS A 17 -42.23 -27.47 -48.02
C CYS A 17 -40.75 -27.86 -47.85
N LYS A 18 -39.94 -27.76 -48.92
CA LYS A 18 -38.48 -28.03 -48.88
C LYS A 18 -37.71 -27.12 -47.91
N CYS A 19 -38.32 -26.04 -47.43
CA CYS A 19 -37.78 -25.14 -46.41
C CYS A 19 -38.15 -25.54 -44.96
N GLY A 20 -38.92 -26.63 -44.76
CA GLY A 20 -39.31 -27.11 -43.43
C GLY A 20 -40.52 -26.41 -42.80
N TYR A 21 -41.07 -25.37 -43.43
CA TYR A 21 -42.34 -24.73 -43.05
C TYR A 21 -43.54 -25.45 -43.67
N ALA A 22 -44.70 -25.32 -43.03
CA ALA A 22 -45.96 -25.84 -43.58
C ALA A 22 -46.38 -25.02 -44.80
N GLN A 23 -47.00 -25.65 -45.80
CA GLN A 23 -47.49 -24.94 -47.00
C GLN A 23 -48.45 -23.78 -46.68
N SER A 24 -49.22 -23.89 -45.60
CA SER A 24 -50.12 -22.83 -45.10
C SER A 24 -49.41 -21.57 -44.59
N GLN A 25 -48.10 -21.63 -44.34
CA GLN A 25 -47.30 -20.52 -43.82
C GLN A 25 -46.59 -19.73 -44.93
N HIS A 26 -46.80 -20.09 -46.21
CA HIS A 26 -46.28 -19.36 -47.36
C HIS A 26 -47.31 -18.34 -47.88
N ILE A 27 -46.83 -17.17 -48.31
CA ILE A 27 -47.64 -16.09 -48.88
C ILE A 27 -48.20 -16.53 -50.24
N GLU A 28 -49.45 -16.18 -50.55
CA GLU A 28 -50.08 -16.43 -51.85
C GLU A 28 -49.24 -15.81 -52.99
N GLY A 29 -48.70 -16.64 -53.89
CA GLY A 29 -47.86 -16.21 -55.02
C GLY A 29 -46.52 -16.95 -55.20
N THR A 30 -46.16 -17.90 -54.33
CA THR A 30 -44.95 -18.72 -54.48
C THR A 30 -45.04 -19.73 -55.63
N GLN A 31 -44.11 -19.66 -56.59
CA GLN A 31 -44.00 -20.64 -57.69
C GLN A 31 -43.53 -22.01 -57.18
N ILE A 32 -44.28 -23.07 -57.51
CA ILE A 32 -43.99 -24.44 -57.08
C ILE A 32 -43.20 -25.16 -58.18
N ASN A 33 -41.87 -25.11 -58.10
CA ASN A 33 -41.00 -25.90 -58.99
C ASN A 33 -40.53 -27.17 -58.25
N GLN A 34 -41.05 -28.34 -58.63
CA GLN A 34 -40.82 -29.59 -57.87
C GLN A 34 -39.38 -30.14 -58.04
N ASN A 35 -38.68 -29.81 -59.13
CA ASN A 35 -37.38 -30.40 -59.48
C ASN A 35 -36.15 -29.62 -58.99
N GLU A 36 -36.29 -28.41 -58.48
CA GLU A 36 -35.14 -27.60 -58.03
C GLU A 36 -34.76 -27.89 -56.56
N LYS A 37 -33.46 -27.96 -56.27
CA LYS A 37 -32.96 -28.03 -54.88
C LYS A 37 -33.20 -26.68 -54.22
N TRP A 38 -33.71 -26.71 -52.98
CA TRP A 38 -33.94 -25.49 -52.21
C TRP A 38 -32.61 -24.77 -51.97
N ASN A 39 -32.62 -23.45 -52.18
CA ASN A 39 -31.50 -22.55 -51.99
C ASN A 39 -32.06 -21.23 -51.47
N TYR A 40 -31.62 -20.82 -50.29
CA TYR A 40 -32.12 -19.63 -49.63
C TYR A 40 -32.00 -18.38 -50.53
N LYS A 41 -30.92 -18.21 -51.29
CA LYS A 41 -30.72 -17.04 -52.18
C LYS A 41 -31.74 -16.90 -53.30
N LYS A 42 -32.30 -18.02 -53.79
CA LYS A 42 -33.26 -18.02 -54.91
C LYS A 42 -34.71 -18.07 -54.44
N HIS A 43 -34.96 -18.67 -53.27
CA HIS A 43 -36.30 -19.03 -52.83
C HIS A 43 -36.73 -18.31 -51.54
N THR A 44 -35.96 -17.32 -51.06
CA THR A 44 -36.33 -16.45 -49.94
C THR A 44 -36.25 -14.99 -50.36
N LYS A 45 -36.95 -14.12 -49.63
CA LYS A 45 -36.93 -12.67 -49.82
C LYS A 45 -36.61 -12.02 -48.47
N GLU A 46 -35.73 -11.04 -48.47
CA GLU A 46 -35.34 -10.32 -47.26
C GLU A 46 -36.41 -9.28 -46.86
N PHE A 47 -36.63 -9.16 -45.56
CA PHE A 47 -37.52 -8.18 -44.92
C PHE A 47 -36.80 -7.56 -43.72
N PRO A 48 -37.20 -6.35 -43.28
CA PRO A 48 -36.72 -5.77 -42.03
C PRO A 48 -36.96 -6.72 -40.85
N THR A 49 -36.02 -6.74 -39.89
CA THR A 49 -36.10 -7.64 -38.74
C THR A 49 -37.22 -7.22 -37.79
N ASP A 50 -38.02 -8.19 -37.38
CA ASP A 50 -39.19 -8.08 -36.51
C ASP A 50 -38.92 -8.62 -35.09
N ALA A 51 -37.72 -9.14 -34.85
CA ALA A 51 -37.34 -9.80 -33.61
C ALA A 51 -36.00 -9.26 -33.09
N PHE A 52 -36.08 -8.26 -32.23
CA PHE A 52 -34.95 -7.67 -31.52
C PHE A 52 -35.43 -7.03 -30.21
N GLY A 53 -34.57 -6.99 -29.20
CA GLY A 53 -34.89 -6.40 -27.91
C GLY A 53 -34.13 -7.05 -26.76
N ASP A 54 -34.67 -6.88 -25.56
CA ASP A 54 -34.17 -7.59 -24.38
C ASP A 54 -34.98 -8.90 -24.20
N ILE A 55 -34.32 -9.99 -23.80
CA ILE A 55 -34.93 -11.28 -23.51
C ILE A 55 -34.89 -11.53 -22.00
N GLN A 56 -36.04 -11.86 -21.41
CA GLN A 56 -36.18 -12.20 -20.00
C GLN A 56 -36.61 -13.66 -19.85
N PHE A 57 -35.79 -14.44 -19.15
CA PHE A 57 -36.08 -15.83 -18.82
C PHE A 57 -36.84 -15.90 -17.48
N GLU A 58 -37.97 -16.60 -17.43
CA GLU A 58 -38.88 -16.64 -16.27
C GLU A 58 -38.22 -17.10 -14.97
N THR A 59 -37.20 -17.96 -15.05
CA THR A 59 -36.64 -18.65 -13.88
C THR A 59 -35.60 -17.85 -13.10
N MET A 60 -35.09 -16.72 -13.61
CA MET A 60 -33.90 -16.07 -13.01
C MET A 60 -33.83 -14.52 -13.06
N GLY A 61 -34.83 -13.80 -13.59
CA GLY A 61 -34.85 -12.32 -13.56
C GLY A 61 -33.69 -11.60 -14.29
N LYS A 62 -32.73 -12.33 -14.88
CA LYS A 62 -31.66 -11.79 -15.71
C LYS A 62 -32.19 -11.42 -17.10
N LYS A 63 -31.79 -10.24 -17.59
CA LYS A 63 -32.07 -9.75 -18.94
C LYS A 63 -30.86 -10.02 -19.84
N GLY A 64 -31.08 -10.65 -20.99
CA GLY A 64 -30.12 -10.71 -22.09
C GLY A 64 -30.54 -9.79 -23.23
N LYS A 65 -29.66 -9.52 -24.20
CA LYS A 65 -30.01 -8.84 -25.46
C LYS A 65 -30.09 -9.83 -26.60
N TYR A 66 -31.04 -9.70 -27.50
CA TYR A 66 -31.13 -10.55 -28.68
C TYR A 66 -31.51 -9.78 -29.95
N ILE A 67 -31.08 -10.32 -31.09
CA ILE A 67 -31.43 -9.81 -32.42
C ILE A 67 -31.48 -10.95 -33.43
N ARG A 68 -32.50 -10.93 -34.30
CA ARG A 68 -32.62 -11.79 -35.48
C ARG A 68 -31.96 -11.13 -36.69
N LEU A 69 -31.13 -11.90 -37.39
CA LEU A 69 -30.25 -11.45 -38.45
C LEU A 69 -30.38 -12.34 -39.69
N SER A 70 -30.22 -11.75 -40.88
CA SER A 70 -30.04 -12.52 -42.12
C SER A 70 -28.68 -13.21 -42.12
N CYS A 71 -28.60 -14.42 -42.67
CA CYS A 71 -27.35 -15.16 -42.84
C CYS A 71 -26.31 -14.47 -43.77
N ASP A 72 -26.71 -13.44 -44.53
CA ASP A 72 -25.86 -12.66 -45.42
C ASP A 72 -25.54 -11.24 -44.85
N THR A 73 -25.90 -10.95 -43.60
CA THR A 73 -25.61 -9.66 -42.94
C THR A 73 -24.10 -9.39 -42.89
N ASP A 74 -23.69 -8.15 -43.20
CA ASP A 74 -22.27 -7.77 -43.19
C ASP A 74 -21.68 -7.75 -41.76
N ALA A 75 -20.43 -8.22 -41.64
CA ALA A 75 -19.74 -8.32 -40.36
C ALA A 75 -19.41 -6.94 -39.76
N LYS A 76 -19.24 -5.91 -40.60
CA LYS A 76 -19.04 -4.53 -40.16
C LYS A 76 -20.22 -4.00 -39.38
N THR A 77 -21.42 -4.13 -39.93
CA THR A 77 -22.66 -3.69 -39.29
C THR A 77 -22.88 -4.41 -37.97
N LEU A 78 -22.55 -5.71 -37.89
CA LEU A 78 -22.62 -6.48 -36.65
C LEU A 78 -21.66 -5.96 -35.59
N TYR A 79 -20.41 -5.67 -35.96
CA TYR A 79 -19.43 -5.15 -35.02
C TYR A 79 -19.81 -3.75 -34.49
N GLU A 80 -20.33 -2.88 -35.37
CA GLU A 80 -20.86 -1.57 -34.98
C GLU A 80 -22.06 -1.71 -34.04
N LEU A 81 -22.95 -2.68 -34.28
CA LEU A 81 -24.05 -2.99 -33.37
C LEU A 81 -23.57 -3.42 -31.99
N LEU A 82 -22.59 -4.33 -31.91
CA LEU A 82 -22.03 -4.79 -30.64
C LEU A 82 -21.38 -3.64 -29.84
N THR A 83 -20.61 -2.78 -30.50
CA THR A 83 -19.79 -1.75 -29.84
C THR A 83 -20.54 -0.44 -29.60
N GLN A 84 -21.26 0.07 -30.61
CA GLN A 84 -21.93 1.37 -30.54
C GLN A 84 -23.33 1.28 -29.92
N HIS A 85 -24.13 0.28 -30.30
CA HIS A 85 -25.52 0.16 -29.84
C HIS A 85 -25.68 -0.66 -28.56
N TRP A 86 -24.91 -1.73 -28.40
CA TRP A 86 -24.91 -2.53 -27.18
C TRP A 86 -23.85 -2.08 -26.16
N HIS A 87 -23.06 -1.06 -26.50
CA HIS A 87 -22.04 -0.46 -25.63
C HIS A 87 -21.02 -1.47 -25.08
N LEU A 88 -20.72 -2.53 -25.84
CA LEU A 88 -19.66 -3.46 -25.46
C LEU A 88 -18.29 -2.81 -25.68
N LYS A 89 -17.46 -2.83 -24.63
CA LYS A 89 -16.05 -2.46 -24.73
C LYS A 89 -15.37 -3.34 -25.78
N THR A 90 -14.45 -2.77 -26.55
CA THR A 90 -13.65 -3.51 -27.52
C THR A 90 -12.80 -4.58 -26.80
N PRO A 91 -12.81 -5.84 -27.28
CA PRO A 91 -12.13 -6.93 -26.57
C PRO A 91 -10.62 -6.89 -26.83
N ASN A 92 -9.82 -7.18 -25.80
CA ASN A 92 -8.39 -7.39 -25.96
C ASN A 92 -8.06 -8.81 -26.49
N LEU A 93 -9.03 -9.72 -26.43
CA LEU A 93 -8.92 -11.12 -26.87
C LEU A 93 -10.33 -11.65 -27.20
N VAL A 94 -10.46 -12.50 -28.22
CA VAL A 94 -11.71 -13.25 -28.47
C VAL A 94 -11.45 -14.74 -28.35
N ILE A 95 -12.28 -15.42 -27.56
CA ILE A 95 -12.24 -16.86 -27.36
C ILE A 95 -13.46 -17.46 -28.05
N SER A 96 -13.24 -18.10 -29.19
CA SER A 96 -14.26 -18.80 -29.96
C SER A 96 -14.34 -20.26 -29.51
N VAL A 97 -15.39 -20.61 -28.77
CA VAL A 97 -15.56 -21.97 -28.25
C VAL A 97 -16.40 -22.81 -29.19
N THR A 98 -15.87 -23.94 -29.63
CA THR A 98 -16.54 -24.91 -30.51
C THR A 98 -16.49 -26.31 -29.90
N GLY A 99 -17.56 -27.08 -30.06
CA GLY A 99 -17.61 -28.43 -29.51
C GLY A 99 -18.90 -29.18 -29.78
N GLY A 100 -19.10 -30.27 -29.04
CA GLY A 100 -20.26 -31.15 -29.20
C GLY A 100 -21.58 -30.51 -28.75
N ALA A 101 -22.54 -30.42 -29.67
CA ALA A 101 -23.91 -29.93 -29.42
C ALA A 101 -24.83 -30.99 -28.77
N LYS A 102 -24.38 -32.24 -28.60
CA LYS A 102 -25.16 -33.30 -27.91
C LYS A 102 -24.89 -33.25 -26.42
N ASN A 103 -25.90 -33.47 -25.59
CA ASN A 103 -25.73 -33.57 -24.13
C ASN A 103 -24.82 -34.76 -23.78
N PHE A 104 -23.77 -34.49 -23.01
CA PHE A 104 -22.85 -35.48 -22.45
C PHE A 104 -22.53 -35.10 -21.01
N ALA A 105 -22.24 -36.06 -20.14
CA ALA A 105 -21.84 -35.76 -18.77
C ALA A 105 -20.41 -35.20 -18.74
N LEU A 106 -20.24 -33.95 -18.29
CA LEU A 106 -18.95 -33.31 -18.17
C LEU A 106 -18.13 -33.90 -17.00
N LYS A 107 -16.91 -34.38 -17.27
CA LYS A 107 -15.98 -34.82 -16.22
C LYS A 107 -15.62 -33.63 -15.31
N PRO A 108 -15.48 -33.80 -13.97
CA PRO A 108 -15.16 -32.70 -13.05
C PRO A 108 -13.89 -31.91 -13.41
N ARG A 109 -12.82 -32.60 -13.83
CA ARG A 109 -11.57 -31.94 -14.29
C ARG A 109 -11.79 -31.02 -15.49
N MET A 110 -12.70 -31.39 -16.39
CA MET A 110 -13.04 -30.58 -17.56
C MET A 110 -13.82 -29.32 -17.17
N ARG A 111 -14.71 -29.42 -16.16
CA ARG A 111 -15.38 -28.25 -15.60
C ARG A 111 -14.39 -27.24 -15.02
N LYS A 112 -13.29 -27.72 -14.41
CA LYS A 112 -12.20 -26.87 -13.91
C LYS A 112 -11.54 -26.07 -15.05
N ILE A 113 -11.27 -26.71 -16.20
CA ILE A 113 -10.71 -26.02 -17.39
C ILE A 113 -11.63 -24.89 -17.86
N PHE A 114 -12.96 -25.12 -17.93
CA PHE A 114 -13.91 -24.08 -18.32
C PHE A 114 -14.04 -22.95 -17.30
N SER A 115 -14.04 -23.27 -16.01
CA SER A 115 -13.98 -22.26 -14.94
C SER A 115 -12.75 -21.38 -15.09
N ARG A 116 -11.61 -21.98 -15.41
CA ARG A 116 -10.37 -21.25 -15.67
C ARG A 116 -10.41 -20.43 -16.96
N LEU A 117 -10.98 -20.95 -18.04
CA LEU A 117 -11.16 -20.23 -19.30
C LEU A 117 -11.97 -18.94 -19.10
N ILE A 118 -13.06 -19.02 -18.33
CA ILE A 118 -13.92 -17.87 -18.04
C ILE A 118 -13.20 -16.88 -17.11
N TYR A 119 -12.40 -17.37 -16.15
CA TYR A 119 -11.52 -16.51 -15.36
C TYR A 119 -10.52 -15.75 -16.23
N ILE A 120 -9.88 -16.42 -17.20
CA ILE A 120 -8.96 -15.78 -18.16
C ILE A 120 -9.72 -14.72 -18.96
N ALA A 121 -10.91 -15.04 -19.45
CA ALA A 121 -11.73 -14.10 -20.21
C ALA A 121 -12.08 -12.85 -19.39
N GLN A 122 -12.42 -13.01 -18.11
CA GLN A 122 -12.67 -11.88 -17.22
C GLN A 122 -11.40 -11.04 -17.01
N SER A 123 -10.27 -11.67 -16.69
CA SER A 123 -9.02 -10.97 -16.39
C SER A 123 -8.44 -10.19 -17.57
N LYS A 124 -8.66 -10.68 -18.81
CA LYS A 124 -8.14 -10.07 -20.03
C LYS A 124 -9.17 -9.15 -20.72
N GLY A 125 -10.40 -9.05 -20.23
CA GLY A 125 -11.48 -8.35 -20.93
C GLY A 125 -11.81 -8.98 -22.29
N ALA A 126 -11.90 -10.32 -22.33
CA ALA A 126 -12.12 -11.08 -23.56
C ALA A 126 -13.60 -11.33 -23.85
N TRP A 127 -13.97 -11.40 -25.13
CA TRP A 127 -15.30 -11.88 -25.55
C TRP A 127 -15.29 -13.41 -25.70
N ILE A 128 -16.38 -14.05 -25.28
CA ILE A 128 -16.60 -15.49 -25.50
C ILE A 128 -17.66 -15.67 -26.58
N LEU A 129 -17.27 -16.26 -27.71
CA LEU A 129 -18.18 -16.64 -28.79
C LEU A 129 -18.53 -18.12 -28.70
N THR A 130 -19.82 -18.44 -28.68
CA THR A 130 -20.32 -19.82 -28.56
C THR A 130 -21.67 -19.97 -29.26
N GLY A 131 -22.26 -21.16 -29.26
CA GLY A 131 -23.51 -21.45 -29.99
C GLY A 131 -24.82 -21.02 -29.31
N GLY A 132 -24.79 -20.48 -28.09
CA GLY A 132 -25.95 -19.87 -27.43
C GLY A 132 -27.15 -20.79 -27.10
N THR A 133 -27.03 -22.10 -27.29
CA THR A 133 -28.11 -23.07 -26.99
C THR A 133 -27.88 -23.77 -25.66
N HIS A 134 -28.95 -24.24 -25.02
CA HIS A 134 -28.91 -24.97 -23.75
C HIS A 134 -28.57 -26.47 -23.94
N TYR A 135 -27.66 -26.78 -24.87
CA TYR A 135 -27.26 -28.15 -25.18
C TYR A 135 -25.73 -28.33 -25.19
N GLY A 136 -25.28 -29.51 -24.78
CA GLY A 136 -23.90 -29.94 -24.83
C GLY A 136 -22.94 -28.98 -24.14
N LEU A 137 -21.88 -28.58 -24.84
CA LEU A 137 -20.86 -27.68 -24.33
C LEU A 137 -21.40 -26.28 -24.00
N MET A 138 -22.31 -25.75 -24.81
CA MET A 138 -22.81 -24.38 -24.65
C MET A 138 -23.53 -24.18 -23.32
N LYS A 139 -24.29 -25.19 -22.86
CA LYS A 139 -24.91 -25.24 -21.53
C LYS A 139 -23.88 -25.12 -20.41
N TYR A 140 -22.81 -25.90 -20.47
CA TYR A 140 -21.78 -25.90 -19.42
C TYR A 140 -21.01 -24.59 -19.33
N ILE A 141 -20.73 -23.95 -20.48
CA ILE A 141 -20.12 -22.61 -20.49
C ILE A 141 -21.07 -21.61 -19.82
N GLY A 142 -22.36 -21.66 -20.16
CA GLY A 142 -23.38 -20.82 -19.53
C GLY A 142 -23.44 -21.00 -18.00
N GLU A 143 -23.49 -22.25 -17.53
CA GLU A 143 -23.48 -22.56 -16.09
C GLU A 143 -22.25 -22.01 -15.38
N VAL A 144 -21.06 -22.14 -15.98
CA VAL A 144 -19.82 -21.65 -15.37
C VAL A 144 -19.71 -20.12 -15.41
N VAL A 145 -20.22 -19.46 -16.45
CA VAL A 145 -20.34 -17.99 -16.49
C VAL A 145 -21.24 -17.53 -15.35
N ARG A 146 -22.38 -18.21 -15.14
CA ARG A 146 -23.29 -17.92 -14.03
C ARG A 146 -22.60 -18.10 -12.67
N ASP A 147 -21.96 -19.24 -12.44
CA ASP A 147 -21.30 -19.54 -11.17
C ASP A 147 -20.24 -18.47 -10.84
N ASN A 148 -19.47 -18.03 -11.85
CA ASN A 148 -18.51 -16.93 -11.68
C ASN A 148 -19.18 -15.59 -11.36
N THR A 149 -20.28 -15.22 -12.03
CA THR A 149 -21.03 -13.98 -11.72
C THR A 149 -21.65 -13.98 -10.32
N ILE A 150 -22.04 -15.14 -9.78
CA ILE A 150 -22.57 -15.25 -8.42
C ILE A 150 -21.44 -15.18 -7.39
N SER A 151 -20.29 -15.78 -7.69
CA SER A 151 -19.16 -15.84 -6.76
C SER A 151 -18.44 -14.49 -6.56
N ARG A 152 -18.53 -13.58 -7.53
CA ARG A 152 -17.75 -12.33 -7.55
C ARG A 152 -18.64 -11.14 -7.91
N ASN A 153 -18.85 -10.25 -6.95
CA ASN A 153 -19.49 -8.93 -7.13
C ASN A 153 -18.55 -7.95 -7.85
N SER A 154 -18.00 -8.31 -9.01
CA SER A 154 -17.15 -7.42 -9.80
C SER A 154 -17.98 -6.62 -10.82
N GLU A 155 -17.63 -5.35 -11.01
CA GLU A 155 -18.30 -4.43 -11.96
C GLU A 155 -18.14 -4.84 -13.43
N GLU A 156 -17.13 -5.66 -13.78
CA GLU A 156 -16.89 -6.10 -15.15
C GLU A 156 -17.56 -7.45 -15.44
N ASN A 157 -18.75 -7.38 -16.05
CA ASN A 157 -19.47 -8.53 -16.57
C ASN A 157 -18.80 -9.08 -17.84
N ILE A 158 -18.66 -10.41 -17.91
CA ILE A 158 -18.09 -11.10 -19.06
C ILE A 158 -19.08 -11.07 -20.23
N ALA A 159 -18.63 -10.63 -21.41
CA ALA A 159 -19.42 -10.63 -22.62
C ALA A 159 -19.45 -12.05 -23.25
N ALA A 160 -20.47 -12.84 -22.89
CA ALA A 160 -20.77 -14.12 -23.52
C ALA A 160 -21.81 -13.94 -24.64
N ILE A 161 -21.36 -14.09 -25.89
CA ILE A 161 -22.17 -13.90 -27.11
C ILE A 161 -22.48 -15.29 -27.71
N GLY A 162 -23.77 -15.63 -27.74
CA GLY A 162 -24.27 -16.86 -28.35
C GLY A 162 -24.75 -16.62 -29.78
N ILE A 163 -24.33 -17.45 -30.73
CA ILE A 163 -24.78 -17.41 -32.14
C ILE A 163 -25.56 -18.69 -32.43
N ALA A 164 -26.88 -18.59 -32.63
CA ALA A 164 -27.77 -19.73 -32.83
C ALA A 164 -28.59 -19.58 -34.12
N ALA A 165 -28.98 -20.69 -34.75
CA ALA A 165 -29.85 -20.67 -35.92
C ALA A 165 -31.33 -20.45 -35.53
N TRP A 166 -31.95 -19.38 -36.02
CA TRP A 166 -33.37 -19.05 -35.80
C TRP A 166 -34.33 -20.18 -36.20
N GLY A 167 -34.00 -20.88 -37.28
CA GLY A 167 -34.72 -22.05 -37.79
C GLY A 167 -34.79 -23.22 -36.82
N MET A 168 -33.89 -23.25 -35.83
CA MET A 168 -33.77 -24.30 -34.83
C MET A 168 -34.28 -23.88 -33.45
N VAL A 169 -34.65 -22.62 -33.21
CA VAL A 169 -35.04 -22.15 -31.86
C VAL A 169 -36.47 -22.58 -31.51
N SER A 170 -36.64 -23.23 -30.35
CA SER A 170 -37.95 -23.56 -29.78
C SER A 170 -38.63 -22.32 -29.22
N ASN A 171 -39.98 -22.31 -29.14
CA ASN A 171 -40.77 -21.18 -28.64
C ASN A 171 -40.45 -19.79 -29.25
N ARG A 172 -39.84 -19.74 -30.44
CA ARG A 172 -39.42 -18.50 -31.12
C ARG A 172 -40.55 -17.48 -31.39
N HIS A 173 -41.80 -17.90 -31.35
CA HIS A 173 -42.96 -17.01 -31.51
C HIS A 173 -43.07 -15.98 -30.38
N THR A 174 -42.51 -16.26 -29.19
CA THR A 174 -42.51 -15.30 -28.06
C THR A 174 -41.47 -14.19 -28.24
N LEU A 175 -40.54 -14.37 -29.18
CA LEU A 175 -39.47 -13.42 -29.49
C LEU A 175 -39.85 -12.45 -30.63
N LEU A 176 -40.99 -12.67 -31.28
CA LEU A 176 -41.50 -11.81 -32.34
C LEU A 176 -42.19 -10.59 -31.72
N ARG A 177 -41.92 -9.40 -32.27
CA ARG A 177 -42.60 -8.18 -31.84
C ARG A 177 -43.98 -8.10 -32.47
N THR A 178 -45.01 -7.92 -31.63
CA THR A 178 -46.41 -7.88 -32.07
C THR A 178 -46.91 -6.46 -32.39
N CYS A 179 -46.20 -5.38 -32.00
CA CYS A 179 -46.59 -3.98 -32.23
C CYS A 179 -45.40 -3.03 -32.44
N ASP A 180 -45.47 -2.12 -33.42
CA ASP A 180 -44.43 -1.12 -33.75
C ASP A 180 -44.31 0.04 -32.74
N VAL A 181 -45.21 0.14 -31.75
CA VAL A 181 -45.41 1.34 -30.91
C VAL A 181 -44.47 1.42 -29.69
N GLU A 182 -43.83 0.32 -29.27
CA GLU A 182 -43.00 0.31 -28.05
C GLU A 182 -41.51 0.58 -28.35
N GLU A 183 -40.96 1.75 -27.97
CA GLU A 183 -39.51 2.03 -28.10
C GLU A 183 -38.62 1.00 -27.37
N TYR A 184 -39.15 0.27 -26.39
CA TYR A 184 -38.44 -0.73 -25.59
C TYR A 184 -39.24 -2.04 -25.52
N PHE A 185 -38.77 -3.09 -26.21
CA PHE A 185 -39.39 -4.42 -26.23
C PHE A 185 -38.61 -5.41 -25.35
N SER A 186 -39.30 -6.07 -24.42
CA SER A 186 -38.75 -7.11 -23.53
C SER A 186 -39.53 -8.41 -23.73
N ALA A 187 -38.95 -9.36 -24.46
CA ALA A 187 -39.56 -10.65 -24.77
C ALA A 187 -39.46 -11.61 -23.58
N GLN A 188 -40.58 -12.25 -23.21
CA GLN A 188 -40.60 -13.32 -22.23
C GLN A 188 -40.36 -14.66 -22.93
N TYR A 189 -39.31 -15.38 -22.51
CA TYR A 189 -38.95 -16.67 -23.11
C TYR A 189 -39.03 -17.79 -22.07
N ILE A 190 -39.81 -18.82 -22.40
CA ILE A 190 -40.06 -19.98 -21.56
C ILE A 190 -39.16 -21.13 -22.04
N MET A 191 -38.32 -21.63 -21.13
CA MET A 191 -37.49 -22.81 -21.35
C MET A 191 -38.29 -24.08 -21.09
N ASP A 192 -38.60 -24.81 -22.15
CA ASP A 192 -39.55 -25.93 -22.11
C ASP A 192 -38.80 -27.27 -22.28
N ASP A 193 -38.07 -27.69 -21.24
CA ASP A 193 -37.19 -28.88 -21.26
C ASP A 193 -37.95 -30.21 -21.48
N PHE A 194 -39.28 -30.21 -21.31
CA PHE A 194 -40.12 -31.41 -21.40
C PHE A 194 -40.58 -31.75 -22.82
N LYS A 195 -40.51 -30.81 -23.78
CA LYS A 195 -40.84 -31.07 -25.19
C LYS A 195 -39.69 -31.83 -25.86
N ARG A 196 -39.95 -33.06 -26.32
CA ARG A 196 -39.01 -33.85 -27.14
C ARG A 196 -39.04 -33.40 -28.61
N ASP A 197 -38.87 -32.11 -28.85
CA ASP A 197 -38.77 -31.56 -30.21
C ASP A 197 -37.31 -31.64 -30.72
N PRO A 198 -37.08 -31.70 -32.04
CA PRO A 198 -35.74 -31.63 -32.62
C PRO A 198 -35.11 -30.21 -32.56
N LEU A 199 -35.82 -29.24 -31.98
CA LEU A 199 -35.44 -27.84 -31.86
C LEU A 199 -34.57 -27.59 -30.62
N TYR A 200 -33.77 -26.53 -30.66
CA TYR A 200 -32.88 -26.05 -29.61
C TYR A 200 -33.56 -25.03 -28.71
N ILE A 201 -33.28 -25.14 -27.41
CA ILE A 201 -33.66 -24.17 -26.37
C ILE A 201 -32.50 -23.18 -26.26
N LEU A 202 -32.80 -21.89 -26.14
CA LEU A 202 -31.78 -20.86 -25.89
C LEU A 202 -31.26 -20.96 -24.46
N ASP A 203 -29.95 -20.74 -24.28
CA ASP A 203 -29.35 -20.74 -22.95
C ASP A 203 -29.55 -19.40 -22.23
N ASN A 204 -29.94 -19.47 -20.96
CA ASN A 204 -30.28 -18.30 -20.15
C ASN A 204 -29.07 -17.57 -19.53
N ASN A 205 -27.87 -18.12 -19.63
CA ASN A 205 -26.68 -17.54 -18.98
C ASN A 205 -25.82 -16.71 -19.95
N HIS A 206 -26.22 -16.63 -21.23
CA HIS A 206 -25.56 -15.79 -22.21
C HIS A 206 -26.04 -14.35 -22.08
N THR A 207 -25.12 -13.40 -22.24
CA THR A 207 -25.43 -11.97 -22.15
C THR A 207 -26.09 -11.44 -23.43
N HIS A 208 -25.65 -11.94 -24.58
CA HIS A 208 -26.06 -11.48 -25.90
C HIS A 208 -26.33 -12.68 -26.81
N LEU A 209 -27.40 -12.64 -27.60
CA LEU A 209 -27.81 -13.70 -28.51
C LEU A 209 -28.01 -13.17 -29.93
N LEU A 210 -27.25 -13.71 -30.88
CA LEU A 210 -27.36 -13.44 -32.31
C LEU A 210 -28.09 -14.63 -32.96
N LEU A 211 -29.30 -14.38 -33.47
CA LEU A 211 -30.16 -15.41 -34.04
C LEU A 211 -30.12 -15.32 -35.58
N VAL A 212 -29.49 -16.29 -36.22
CA VAL A 212 -29.21 -16.29 -37.67
C VAL A 212 -30.32 -17.00 -38.43
N ASP A 213 -30.89 -16.32 -39.42
CA ASP A 213 -31.98 -16.84 -40.23
C ASP A 213 -31.59 -17.01 -41.70
N ASN A 214 -31.95 -18.16 -42.26
CA ASN A 214 -31.80 -18.51 -43.68
C ASN A 214 -33.14 -18.88 -44.33
N GLY A 215 -34.26 -18.59 -43.67
CA GLY A 215 -35.61 -18.88 -44.15
C GLY A 215 -36.01 -20.36 -44.05
N CYS A 216 -35.29 -21.14 -43.25
CA CYS A 216 -35.50 -22.58 -43.10
C CYS A 216 -35.93 -22.93 -41.67
N HIS A 217 -36.69 -24.02 -41.52
CA HIS A 217 -37.10 -24.57 -40.23
C HIS A 217 -36.53 -25.99 -40.07
N GLY A 218 -35.87 -26.26 -38.93
CA GLY A 218 -35.30 -27.57 -38.63
C GLY A 218 -33.92 -27.86 -39.27
N HIS A 219 -33.21 -26.84 -39.78
CA HIS A 219 -31.87 -26.99 -40.36
C HIS A 219 -30.76 -26.27 -39.53
N PRO A 220 -29.72 -26.98 -39.04
CA PRO A 220 -28.76 -26.49 -38.04
C PRO A 220 -27.42 -25.96 -38.61
N ALA A 221 -27.39 -25.32 -39.78
CA ALA A 221 -26.12 -24.98 -40.46
C ALA A 221 -26.02 -23.54 -40.98
N ALA A 222 -26.87 -22.63 -40.49
CA ALA A 222 -26.89 -21.23 -40.95
C ALA A 222 -25.84 -20.37 -40.22
N GLU A 223 -25.56 -20.69 -38.96
CA GLU A 223 -24.75 -19.92 -38.03
C GLU A 223 -23.25 -19.94 -38.34
N ALA A 224 -22.73 -21.06 -38.87
CA ALA A 224 -21.30 -21.26 -39.07
C ALA A 224 -20.70 -20.24 -40.04
N LYS A 225 -21.44 -19.88 -41.10
CA LYS A 225 -20.97 -18.92 -42.11
C LYS A 225 -20.81 -17.52 -41.51
N LEU A 226 -21.84 -17.02 -40.83
CA LEU A 226 -21.83 -15.69 -40.22
C LEU A 226 -20.77 -15.60 -39.12
N ARG A 227 -20.64 -16.65 -38.29
CA ARG A 227 -19.61 -16.74 -37.25
C ARG A 227 -18.21 -16.59 -37.82
N ASN A 228 -17.89 -17.30 -38.90
CA ASN A 228 -16.56 -17.21 -39.53
C ASN A 228 -16.30 -15.82 -40.13
N GLN A 229 -17.30 -15.18 -40.72
CA GLN A 229 -17.17 -13.82 -41.25
C GLN A 229 -16.94 -12.79 -40.14
N LEU A 230 -17.66 -12.94 -39.03
CA LEU A 230 -17.52 -12.08 -37.86
C LEU A 230 -16.16 -12.26 -37.19
N GLU A 231 -15.72 -13.50 -36.95
CA GLU A 231 -14.40 -13.80 -36.39
C GLU A 231 -13.29 -13.22 -37.27
N LYS A 232 -13.35 -13.43 -38.59
CA LYS A 232 -12.37 -12.86 -39.51
C LYS A 232 -12.36 -11.33 -39.49
N TYR A 233 -13.53 -10.70 -39.44
CA TYR A 233 -13.61 -9.25 -39.40
C TYR A 233 -13.03 -8.68 -38.10
N ILE A 234 -13.29 -9.32 -36.96
CA ILE A 234 -12.74 -8.89 -35.67
C ILE A 234 -11.22 -9.06 -35.65
N SER A 235 -10.67 -10.14 -36.22
CA SER A 235 -9.23 -10.36 -36.22
C SER A 235 -8.45 -9.35 -37.07
N GLU A 236 -9.10 -8.61 -37.96
CA GLU A 236 -8.48 -7.56 -38.78
C GLU A 236 -8.53 -6.18 -38.10
N ARG A 237 -9.26 -6.01 -37.00
CA ARG A 237 -9.40 -4.74 -36.27
C ARG A 237 -8.22 -4.48 -35.36
N THR A 238 -7.81 -3.21 -35.29
CA THR A 238 -6.78 -2.72 -34.36
C THR A 238 -7.40 -2.14 -33.10
N ILE A 239 -6.75 -2.35 -31.96
CA ILE A 239 -7.20 -1.81 -30.67
C ILE A 239 -6.69 -0.37 -30.54
N GLN A 240 -7.59 0.61 -30.64
CA GLN A 240 -7.27 2.04 -30.66
C GLN A 240 -6.58 2.54 -29.37
N ASP A 241 -6.90 1.95 -28.22
CA ASP A 241 -6.33 2.33 -26.91
C ASP A 241 -5.13 1.47 -26.49
N SER A 242 -4.66 0.54 -27.33
CA SER A 242 -3.51 -0.31 -26.99
C SER A 242 -2.21 0.26 -27.55
N ASN A 243 -1.22 0.45 -26.68
CA ASN A 243 0.16 0.80 -27.06
C ASN A 243 0.86 -0.28 -27.91
N TYR A 244 0.21 -1.44 -28.08
CA TYR A 244 0.64 -2.54 -28.94
C TYR A 244 0.35 -2.25 -30.42
N GLY A 245 -0.66 -1.42 -30.75
CA GLY A 245 -1.07 -1.13 -32.13
C GLY A 245 -1.50 -2.35 -32.96
N GLY A 246 -1.57 -3.52 -32.33
CA GLY A 246 -1.78 -4.79 -32.99
C GLY A 246 -3.25 -5.14 -33.22
N LYS A 247 -3.44 -6.17 -34.03
CA LYS A 247 -4.75 -6.75 -34.33
C LYS A 247 -5.33 -7.48 -33.11
N ILE A 248 -6.66 -7.52 -33.01
CA ILE A 248 -7.35 -8.28 -31.95
C ILE A 248 -7.06 -9.77 -32.12
N PRO A 249 -6.42 -10.43 -31.15
CA PRO A 249 -6.14 -11.86 -31.21
C PRO A 249 -7.40 -12.67 -31.00
N ILE A 250 -7.55 -13.75 -31.77
CA ILE A 250 -8.65 -14.72 -31.65
C ILE A 250 -8.07 -16.11 -31.45
N VAL A 251 -8.66 -16.88 -30.54
CA VAL A 251 -8.34 -18.30 -30.32
C VAL A 251 -9.59 -19.14 -30.46
N CYS A 252 -9.49 -20.23 -31.23
CA CYS A 252 -10.51 -21.25 -31.31
C CYS A 252 -10.25 -22.32 -30.24
N PHE A 253 -11.12 -22.43 -29.24
CA PHE A 253 -11.05 -23.49 -28.23
C PHE A 253 -11.99 -24.64 -28.61
N ALA A 254 -11.42 -25.80 -28.93
CA ALA A 254 -12.16 -26.95 -29.42
C ALA A 254 -12.21 -28.08 -28.39
N GLN A 255 -13.43 -28.53 -28.06
CA GLN A 255 -13.66 -29.70 -27.23
C GLN A 255 -14.50 -30.75 -27.95
N GLY A 256 -13.99 -31.98 -27.96
CA GLY A 256 -14.68 -33.16 -28.48
C GLY A 256 -15.34 -32.91 -29.84
N GLY A 257 -16.57 -33.36 -29.99
CA GLY A 257 -17.43 -32.96 -31.09
C GLY A 257 -17.46 -33.90 -32.29
N GLY A 258 -18.29 -33.50 -33.27
CA GLY A 258 -18.63 -34.26 -34.47
C GLY A 258 -18.21 -33.53 -35.75
N ARG A 259 -18.84 -33.89 -36.88
CA ARG A 259 -18.59 -33.31 -38.21
C ARG A 259 -18.47 -31.78 -38.21
N GLU A 260 -19.44 -31.10 -37.59
CA GLU A 260 -19.50 -29.63 -37.60
C GLU A 260 -18.33 -29.00 -36.82
N THR A 261 -17.88 -29.65 -35.75
CA THR A 261 -16.71 -29.20 -34.97
C THR A 261 -15.44 -29.33 -35.82
N LEU A 262 -15.24 -30.45 -36.52
CA LEU A 262 -14.10 -30.63 -37.44
C LEU A 262 -14.09 -29.58 -38.56
N LYS A 263 -15.26 -29.31 -39.14
CA LYS A 263 -15.42 -28.29 -40.19
C LYS A 263 -15.14 -26.89 -39.66
N ALA A 264 -15.58 -26.57 -38.44
CA ALA A 264 -15.29 -25.30 -37.77
C ALA A 264 -13.78 -25.12 -37.51
N ILE A 265 -13.11 -26.15 -37.00
CA ILE A 265 -11.65 -26.14 -36.77
C ILE A 265 -10.91 -25.90 -38.10
N ASN A 266 -11.25 -26.65 -39.16
CA ASN A 266 -10.62 -26.47 -40.47
C ASN A 266 -10.83 -25.05 -41.02
N THR A 267 -12.03 -24.48 -40.85
CA THR A 267 -12.31 -23.13 -41.33
C THR A 267 -11.58 -22.05 -40.51
N SER A 268 -11.43 -22.27 -39.21
CA SER A 268 -10.66 -21.39 -38.31
C SER A 268 -9.18 -21.37 -38.71
N ILE A 269 -8.60 -22.55 -38.96
CA ILE A 269 -7.19 -22.68 -39.37
C ILE A 269 -6.94 -22.05 -40.75
N LYS A 270 -7.85 -22.23 -41.72
CA LYS A 270 -7.80 -21.52 -43.01
C LYS A 270 -7.85 -20.00 -42.87
N SER A 271 -8.48 -19.51 -41.80
CA SER A 271 -8.54 -18.08 -41.47
C SER A 271 -7.34 -17.61 -40.64
N LYS A 272 -6.31 -18.44 -40.47
CA LYS A 272 -5.11 -18.20 -39.63
C LYS A 272 -5.41 -17.99 -38.14
N ILE A 273 -6.51 -18.56 -37.63
CA ILE A 273 -6.87 -18.50 -36.21
C ILE A 273 -6.28 -19.73 -35.50
N PRO A 274 -5.44 -19.56 -34.45
CA PRO A 274 -4.92 -20.69 -33.67
C PRO A 274 -6.04 -21.48 -32.99
N CYS A 275 -5.88 -22.79 -32.95
CA CYS A 275 -6.83 -23.71 -32.33
C CYS A 275 -6.21 -24.51 -31.18
N VAL A 276 -6.84 -24.41 -30.02
CA VAL A 276 -6.50 -25.14 -28.80
C VAL A 276 -7.43 -26.34 -28.66
N VAL A 277 -6.86 -27.55 -28.68
CA VAL A 277 -7.61 -28.81 -28.59
C VAL A 277 -7.36 -29.47 -27.24
N VAL A 278 -8.42 -29.93 -26.57
CA VAL A 278 -8.29 -30.63 -25.28
C VAL A 278 -8.27 -32.14 -25.47
N GLU A 279 -7.13 -32.75 -25.16
CA GLU A 279 -6.93 -34.20 -25.17
C GLU A 279 -7.60 -34.86 -23.95
N GLY A 280 -8.22 -36.02 -24.16
CA GLY A 280 -8.99 -36.77 -23.17
C GLY A 280 -10.47 -36.37 -23.11
N SER A 281 -10.89 -35.44 -24.00
CA SER A 281 -12.27 -34.97 -24.12
C SER A 281 -13.15 -35.87 -25.01
N GLY A 282 -12.54 -36.80 -25.77
CA GLY A 282 -13.24 -37.78 -26.60
C GLY A 282 -13.50 -37.31 -28.03
N GLN A 283 -13.90 -38.24 -28.92
CA GLN A 283 -14.34 -37.97 -30.29
C GLN A 283 -13.23 -37.35 -31.18
N ILE A 284 -13.50 -36.25 -31.89
CA ILE A 284 -12.54 -35.66 -32.85
C ILE A 284 -11.33 -35.01 -32.17
N ALA A 285 -11.49 -34.44 -30.97
CA ALA A 285 -10.39 -33.80 -30.27
C ALA A 285 -9.24 -34.77 -29.96
N ASP A 286 -9.56 -35.98 -29.50
CA ASP A 286 -8.55 -37.03 -29.23
C ASP A 286 -7.94 -37.59 -30.52
N VAL A 287 -8.72 -37.64 -31.62
CA VAL A 287 -8.18 -38.01 -32.94
C VAL A 287 -7.11 -37.01 -33.36
N ILE A 288 -7.39 -35.71 -33.27
CA ILE A 288 -6.44 -34.65 -33.62
C ILE A 288 -5.20 -34.71 -32.72
N ALA A 289 -5.38 -34.84 -31.40
CA ALA A 289 -4.27 -34.95 -30.45
C ALA A 289 -3.36 -36.15 -30.78
N SER A 290 -3.96 -37.32 -30.99
CA SER A 290 -3.21 -38.55 -31.31
C SER A 290 -2.50 -38.54 -32.67
N LEU A 291 -2.96 -37.70 -33.61
CA LEU A 291 -2.33 -37.53 -34.92
C LEU A 291 -1.18 -36.52 -34.85
N LEU A 292 -1.25 -35.54 -33.94
CA LEU A 292 -0.16 -34.58 -33.72
C LEU A 292 1.06 -35.28 -33.11
N GLU A 293 0.86 -36.22 -32.18
CA GLU A 293 1.94 -37.00 -31.56
C GLU A 293 2.62 -37.99 -32.52
N ALA A 294 1.99 -38.30 -33.67
CA ALA A 294 2.43 -39.41 -34.50
C ALA A 294 3.60 -39.09 -35.45
N GLU A 295 3.97 -37.81 -35.63
CA GLU A 295 5.09 -37.17 -36.40
C GLU A 295 5.52 -37.76 -37.78
N ASN A 296 5.04 -38.93 -38.20
CA ASN A 296 5.47 -39.68 -39.38
C ASN A 296 4.46 -39.54 -40.53
N SER A 297 4.96 -39.69 -41.77
CA SER A 297 4.26 -39.51 -43.05
C SER A 297 2.78 -39.95 -43.01
N LEU A 298 1.88 -38.98 -43.16
CA LEU A 298 0.44 -39.14 -42.94
C LEU A 298 -0.24 -39.90 -44.09
N THR A 299 -0.24 -41.24 -44.03
CA THR A 299 -1.01 -42.06 -44.97
C THR A 299 -2.50 -42.05 -44.60
N SER A 300 -3.39 -42.07 -45.60
CA SER A 300 -4.85 -42.11 -45.38
C SER A 300 -5.29 -43.31 -44.54
N SER A 301 -4.50 -44.39 -44.51
CA SER A 301 -4.73 -45.59 -43.69
C SER A 301 -4.55 -45.32 -42.20
N ILE A 302 -3.51 -44.60 -41.78
CA ILE A 302 -3.26 -44.26 -40.36
C ILE A 302 -4.39 -43.39 -39.81
N VAL A 303 -4.82 -42.39 -40.58
CA VAL A 303 -5.94 -41.51 -40.19
C VAL A 303 -7.24 -42.31 -40.07
N LYS A 304 -7.50 -43.23 -41.01
CA LYS A 304 -8.67 -44.11 -40.98
C LYS A 304 -8.63 -45.06 -39.77
N GLU A 305 -7.47 -45.60 -39.43
CA GLU A 305 -7.29 -46.46 -38.25
C GLU A 305 -7.58 -45.69 -36.95
N LYS A 306 -7.01 -44.49 -36.78
CA LYS A 306 -7.26 -43.64 -35.61
C LYS A 306 -8.72 -43.21 -35.51
N LEU A 307 -9.35 -42.85 -36.63
CA LEU A 307 -10.79 -42.55 -36.68
C LEU A 307 -11.64 -43.75 -36.24
N VAL A 308 -11.32 -44.96 -36.69
CA VAL A 308 -12.03 -46.18 -36.29
C VAL A 308 -11.83 -46.47 -34.79
N ARG A 309 -10.62 -46.25 -34.27
CA ARG A 309 -10.31 -46.47 -32.84
C ARG A 309 -11.12 -45.54 -31.92
N PHE A 310 -11.19 -44.25 -32.21
CA PHE A 310 -11.85 -43.27 -31.35
C PHE A 310 -13.35 -43.08 -31.65
N LEU A 311 -13.82 -43.37 -32.87
CA LEU A 311 -15.19 -43.15 -33.34
C LEU A 311 -15.83 -44.39 -34.00
N PRO A 312 -15.81 -45.58 -33.36
CA PRO A 312 -16.20 -46.83 -34.03
C PRO A 312 -17.68 -46.84 -34.48
N ARG A 313 -18.58 -46.25 -33.68
CA ARG A 313 -20.04 -46.18 -33.96
C ARG A 313 -20.42 -45.13 -35.02
N THR A 314 -19.60 -44.10 -35.19
CA THR A 314 -19.86 -43.00 -36.14
C THR A 314 -19.33 -43.37 -37.51
N VAL A 315 -18.10 -43.90 -37.58
CA VAL A 315 -17.46 -44.32 -38.82
C VAL A 315 -18.23 -45.45 -39.51
N SER A 316 -18.81 -46.39 -38.75
CA SER A 316 -19.64 -47.49 -39.29
C SER A 316 -20.97 -47.06 -39.88
N ARG A 317 -21.45 -45.84 -39.59
CA ARG A 317 -22.73 -45.30 -40.09
C ARG A 317 -22.56 -44.30 -41.23
N LEU A 318 -21.34 -43.85 -41.50
CA LEU A 318 -21.06 -42.81 -42.48
C LEU A 318 -20.81 -43.40 -43.87
N PRO A 319 -21.28 -42.74 -44.94
CA PRO A 319 -20.92 -43.12 -46.31
C PRO A 319 -19.43 -42.85 -46.57
N GLU A 320 -18.81 -43.63 -47.48
CA GLU A 320 -17.37 -43.52 -47.77
C GLU A 320 -16.95 -42.13 -48.27
N GLU A 321 -17.80 -41.45 -49.06
CA GLU A 321 -17.57 -40.08 -49.53
C GLU A 321 -17.38 -39.08 -48.38
N GLU A 322 -18.12 -39.24 -47.28
CA GLU A 322 -17.96 -38.37 -46.11
C GLU A 322 -16.70 -38.71 -45.32
N ILE A 323 -16.27 -39.97 -45.30
CA ILE A 323 -15.03 -40.36 -44.64
C ILE A 323 -13.82 -39.76 -45.37
N GLU A 324 -13.84 -39.76 -46.70
CA GLU A 324 -12.81 -39.10 -47.51
C GLU A 324 -12.77 -37.60 -47.26
N SER A 325 -13.93 -36.94 -47.11
CA SER A 325 -13.96 -35.52 -46.80
C SER A 325 -13.38 -35.21 -45.41
N TRP A 326 -13.62 -36.07 -44.41
CA TRP A 326 -13.03 -35.92 -43.08
C TRP A 326 -11.51 -36.11 -43.10
N ILE A 327 -11.01 -37.12 -43.83
CA ILE A 327 -9.57 -37.35 -43.99
C ILE A 327 -8.92 -36.14 -44.68
N LYS A 328 -9.57 -35.57 -45.71
CA LYS A 328 -9.09 -34.35 -46.36
C LYS A 328 -8.99 -33.19 -45.38
N TRP A 329 -10.03 -32.92 -44.58
CA TRP A 329 -9.99 -31.85 -43.59
C TRP A 329 -8.94 -32.07 -42.51
N LEU A 330 -8.73 -33.30 -42.05
CA LEU A 330 -7.70 -33.61 -41.07
C LEU A 330 -6.29 -33.41 -41.63
N LYS A 331 -6.05 -33.76 -42.90
CA LYS A 331 -4.77 -33.47 -43.57
C LYS A 331 -4.51 -31.96 -43.67
N GLU A 332 -5.50 -31.19 -44.11
CA GLU A 332 -5.41 -29.72 -44.19
C GLU A 332 -5.10 -29.09 -42.82
N ILE A 333 -5.70 -29.62 -41.74
CA ILE A 333 -5.42 -29.17 -40.36
C ILE A 333 -3.97 -29.47 -39.95
N LEU A 334 -3.48 -30.68 -40.25
CA LEU A 334 -2.15 -31.14 -39.84
C LEU A 334 -1.02 -30.51 -40.65
N GLU A 335 -1.27 -30.12 -41.90
CA GLU A 335 -0.34 -29.30 -42.70
C GLU A 335 -0.01 -27.97 -42.00
N SER A 336 -0.96 -27.43 -41.21
CA SER A 336 -0.81 -26.20 -40.43
C SER A 336 -0.58 -26.47 -38.93
N SER A 337 0.28 -27.44 -38.60
CA SER A 337 0.56 -27.85 -37.20
C SER A 337 1.03 -26.71 -36.29
N HIS A 338 1.55 -25.61 -36.85
CA HIS A 338 1.98 -24.44 -36.09
C HIS A 338 0.83 -23.65 -35.46
N LEU A 339 -0.40 -23.75 -36.00
CA LEU A 339 -1.60 -23.12 -35.44
C LEU A 339 -2.33 -24.01 -34.43
N LEU A 340 -1.88 -25.24 -34.24
CA LEU A 340 -2.51 -26.20 -33.35
C LEU A 340 -1.71 -26.34 -32.05
N THR A 341 -2.42 -26.31 -30.92
CA THR A 341 -1.88 -26.58 -29.59
C THR A 341 -2.78 -27.56 -28.84
N VAL A 342 -2.19 -28.55 -28.16
CA VAL A 342 -2.92 -29.59 -27.44
C VAL A 342 -2.75 -29.40 -25.94
N ILE A 343 -3.85 -29.49 -25.19
CA ILE A 343 -3.86 -29.45 -23.72
C ILE A 343 -4.24 -30.84 -23.20
N LYS A 344 -3.38 -31.43 -22.38
CA LYS A 344 -3.64 -32.69 -21.68
C LYS A 344 -4.59 -32.47 -20.50
N MET A 345 -5.69 -33.23 -20.43
CA MET A 345 -6.64 -33.13 -19.32
C MET A 345 -6.04 -33.57 -17.96
N GLU A 346 -5.02 -34.43 -17.97
CA GLU A 346 -4.37 -34.94 -16.75
C GLU A 346 -3.48 -33.90 -16.08
N GLU A 347 -2.86 -33.03 -16.88
CA GLU A 347 -1.97 -31.95 -16.45
C GLU A 347 -2.73 -30.63 -16.26
N ALA A 348 -4.07 -30.63 -16.25
CA ALA A 348 -4.87 -29.42 -16.27
C ALA A 348 -4.80 -28.60 -14.95
N GLY A 349 -3.74 -27.80 -14.82
CA GLY A 349 -3.55 -26.76 -13.81
C GLY A 349 -3.98 -25.37 -14.28
N ASP A 350 -4.12 -24.45 -13.33
CA ASP A 350 -4.59 -23.07 -13.56
C ASP A 350 -3.67 -22.24 -14.45
N GLU A 351 -2.36 -22.42 -14.30
CA GLU A 351 -1.32 -21.75 -15.11
C GLU A 351 -1.26 -22.35 -16.52
N ILE A 352 -1.42 -23.66 -16.64
CA ILE A 352 -1.24 -24.39 -17.90
C ILE A 352 -2.28 -23.98 -18.95
N VAL A 353 -3.55 -23.76 -18.57
CA VAL A 353 -4.58 -23.31 -19.53
C VAL A 353 -4.29 -21.89 -20.04
N SER A 354 -3.85 -20.98 -19.16
CA SER A 354 -3.49 -19.60 -19.53
C SER A 354 -2.24 -19.56 -20.41
N ASN A 355 -1.22 -20.34 -20.03
CA ASN A 355 0.04 -20.45 -20.74
C ASN A 355 -0.18 -21.09 -22.11
N ALA A 356 -1.01 -22.14 -22.22
CA ALA A 356 -1.34 -22.77 -23.50
C ALA A 356 -2.06 -21.83 -24.48
N ILE A 357 -3.03 -21.04 -24.01
CA ILE A 357 -3.71 -20.03 -24.86
C ILE A 357 -2.72 -18.96 -25.31
N SER A 358 -1.88 -18.48 -24.40
CA SER A 358 -0.88 -17.44 -24.70
C SER A 358 0.20 -17.97 -25.66
N TYR A 359 0.63 -19.21 -25.47
CA TYR A 359 1.57 -19.92 -26.34
C TYR A 359 0.98 -20.18 -27.73
N ALA A 360 -0.28 -20.60 -27.82
CA ALA A 360 -0.98 -20.79 -29.10
C ALA A 360 -1.03 -19.50 -29.92
N LEU A 361 -1.32 -18.39 -29.24
CA LEU A 361 -1.34 -17.06 -29.85
C LEU A 361 0.05 -16.58 -30.25
N TYR A 362 1.04 -16.79 -29.39
CA TYR A 362 2.44 -16.47 -29.67
C TYR A 362 2.95 -17.22 -30.92
N LYS A 363 2.75 -18.54 -30.96
CA LYS A 363 3.15 -19.40 -32.08
C LYS A 363 2.46 -19.00 -33.39
N ALA A 364 1.17 -18.67 -33.33
CA ALA A 364 0.43 -18.17 -34.49
C ALA A 364 0.90 -16.80 -34.98
N PHE A 365 1.34 -15.93 -34.07
CA PHE A 365 1.88 -14.63 -34.43
C PHE A 365 3.27 -14.74 -35.10
N SER A 366 4.06 -15.75 -34.72
CA SER A 366 5.43 -15.94 -35.20
C SER A 366 5.58 -16.41 -36.66
N THR A 367 4.53 -16.96 -37.30
CA THR A 367 4.65 -17.58 -38.63
C THR A 367 4.14 -16.73 -39.79
N ASN A 368 3.73 -15.48 -39.56
CA ASN A 368 3.43 -14.57 -40.68
C ASN A 368 4.73 -14.22 -41.41
N GLU A 369 4.96 -14.89 -42.54
CA GLU A 369 6.22 -14.95 -43.31
C GLU A 369 6.81 -13.62 -43.80
N GLN A 370 6.13 -12.48 -43.60
CA GLN A 370 6.63 -11.16 -43.99
C GLN A 370 7.43 -10.46 -42.87
N ASP A 371 7.30 -10.88 -41.61
CA ASP A 371 7.74 -10.14 -40.43
C ASP A 371 8.63 -11.00 -39.48
N LYS A 372 9.66 -11.68 -40.00
CA LYS A 372 10.61 -12.44 -39.15
C LYS A 372 11.32 -11.56 -38.09
N ASP A 373 11.29 -10.23 -38.26
CA ASP A 373 11.93 -9.25 -37.38
C ASP A 373 10.97 -8.56 -36.38
N ASN A 374 9.68 -8.93 -36.32
CA ASN A 374 8.71 -8.25 -35.43
C ASN A 374 8.64 -8.83 -34.01
N TRP A 375 9.82 -9.03 -33.39
CA TRP A 375 9.94 -9.43 -31.98
C TRP A 375 9.36 -8.37 -31.03
N SER A 376 9.36 -7.09 -31.43
CA SER A 376 8.84 -5.99 -30.61
C SER A 376 7.33 -6.13 -30.39
N GLY A 377 6.57 -6.48 -31.44
CA GLY A 377 5.17 -6.82 -31.31
C GLY A 377 4.93 -8.04 -30.40
N GLN A 378 5.68 -9.12 -30.63
CA GLN A 378 5.57 -10.34 -29.81
C GLN A 378 5.82 -10.06 -28.32
N LEU A 379 6.86 -9.29 -28.00
CA LEU A 379 7.22 -8.97 -26.63
C LEU A 379 6.20 -8.03 -25.97
N LYS A 380 5.68 -7.04 -26.72
CA LYS A 380 4.58 -6.16 -26.24
C LYS A 380 3.31 -6.97 -25.92
N LEU A 381 2.99 -7.97 -26.74
CA LEU A 381 1.86 -8.87 -26.50
C LEU A 381 2.04 -9.71 -25.23
N LEU A 382 3.21 -10.34 -25.07
CA LEU A 382 3.51 -11.15 -23.88
C LEU A 382 3.54 -10.31 -22.60
N LEU A 383 4.01 -9.06 -22.69
CA LEU A 383 3.98 -8.10 -21.58
C LEU A 383 2.55 -7.73 -21.18
N GLU A 384 1.66 -7.48 -22.15
CA GLU A 384 0.25 -7.19 -21.86
C GLU A 384 -0.42 -8.39 -21.17
N TRP A 385 -0.10 -9.61 -21.60
CA TRP A 385 -0.63 -10.84 -21.01
C TRP A 385 0.08 -11.33 -19.75
N ASN A 386 1.12 -10.62 -19.29
CA ASN A 386 1.92 -10.99 -18.12
C ASN A 386 2.49 -12.42 -18.20
N GLN A 387 3.01 -12.82 -19.36
CA GLN A 387 3.54 -14.16 -19.61
C GLN A 387 5.07 -14.11 -19.68
N LEU A 388 5.71 -14.14 -18.51
CA LEU A 388 7.17 -14.03 -18.38
C LEU A 388 7.88 -15.26 -18.95
N ASP A 389 7.45 -16.46 -18.55
CA ASP A 389 8.15 -17.72 -18.84
C ASP A 389 8.24 -17.97 -20.36
N LEU A 390 7.17 -17.66 -21.09
CA LEU A 390 7.17 -17.72 -22.56
C LEU A 390 8.13 -16.70 -23.18
N ALA A 391 8.23 -15.50 -22.59
CA ALA A 391 9.16 -14.49 -23.09
C ALA A 391 10.61 -14.91 -22.83
N SER A 392 10.92 -15.46 -21.66
CA SER A 392 12.28 -15.94 -21.35
C SER A 392 12.69 -17.10 -22.24
N ASP A 393 11.80 -18.08 -22.43
CA ASP A 393 12.16 -19.34 -23.09
C ASP A 393 12.26 -19.17 -24.61
N ASP A 394 11.33 -18.43 -25.23
CA ASP A 394 11.25 -18.33 -26.70
C ASP A 394 11.89 -17.05 -27.28
N ILE A 395 11.80 -15.91 -26.59
CA ILE A 395 12.32 -14.62 -27.10
C ILE A 395 13.77 -14.40 -26.64
N PHE A 396 14.04 -14.56 -25.34
CA PHE A 396 15.37 -14.37 -24.75
C PHE A 396 16.21 -15.65 -24.80
N THR A 397 16.36 -16.20 -26.01
CA THR A 397 17.27 -17.33 -26.26
C THR A 397 18.73 -16.88 -26.31
N ASN A 398 19.65 -17.76 -25.91
CA ASN A 398 21.10 -17.50 -25.88
C ASN A 398 21.69 -17.09 -27.25
N ASP A 399 20.99 -17.40 -28.34
CA ASP A 399 21.42 -17.15 -29.71
C ASP A 399 21.26 -15.68 -30.13
N ARG A 400 20.39 -14.91 -29.45
CA ARG A 400 20.13 -13.50 -29.76
C ARG A 400 20.90 -12.56 -28.82
N ARG A 401 21.62 -11.60 -29.39
CA ARG A 401 22.25 -10.51 -28.64
C ARG A 401 21.33 -9.30 -28.63
N TRP A 402 21.02 -8.80 -27.44
CA TRP A 402 20.16 -7.65 -27.23
C TRP A 402 20.98 -6.38 -27.03
N GLU A 403 20.61 -5.30 -27.70
CA GLU A 403 21.13 -3.97 -27.38
C GLU A 403 20.20 -3.23 -26.43
N SER A 404 20.74 -2.33 -25.62
CA SER A 404 19.91 -1.55 -24.68
C SER A 404 18.89 -0.66 -25.38
N ALA A 405 19.11 -0.28 -26.65
CA ALA A 405 18.20 0.55 -27.44
C ALA A 405 16.92 -0.19 -27.83
N ASP A 406 17.04 -1.47 -28.18
CA ASP A 406 15.93 -2.32 -28.60
C ASP A 406 14.89 -2.48 -27.48
N LEU A 407 15.36 -2.60 -26.24
CA LEU A 407 14.51 -2.89 -25.09
C LEU A 407 13.88 -1.64 -24.43
N GLN A 408 14.21 -0.41 -24.86
CA GLN A 408 13.79 0.82 -24.17
C GLN A 408 12.26 1.00 -24.19
N GLU A 409 11.63 0.84 -25.35
CA GLU A 409 10.19 1.05 -25.50
C GLU A 409 9.39 0.03 -24.67
N VAL A 410 9.86 -1.23 -24.66
CA VAL A 410 9.23 -2.31 -23.91
C VAL A 410 9.45 -2.15 -22.41
N MET A 411 10.63 -1.67 -21.99
CA MET A 411 10.91 -1.32 -20.59
C MET A 411 9.98 -0.21 -20.11
N PHE A 412 9.76 0.83 -20.92
CA PHE A 412 8.82 1.90 -20.59
C PHE A 412 7.40 1.38 -20.38
N MET A 413 6.92 0.49 -21.26
CA MET A 413 5.63 -0.17 -21.09
C MET A 413 5.56 -1.04 -19.82
N ALA A 414 6.63 -1.76 -19.49
CA ALA A 414 6.68 -2.59 -18.28
C ALA A 414 6.56 -1.76 -16.99
N LEU A 415 7.18 -0.57 -16.96
CA LEU A 415 7.08 0.38 -15.85
C LEU A 415 5.66 0.92 -15.67
N ILE A 416 5.00 1.29 -16.77
CA ILE A 416 3.62 1.80 -16.76
C ILE A 416 2.67 0.74 -16.23
N LYS A 417 2.74 -0.48 -16.77
CA LYS A 417 1.85 -1.61 -16.46
C LYS A 417 2.18 -2.34 -15.14
N ASP A 418 3.17 -1.85 -14.39
CA ASP A 418 3.62 -2.44 -13.12
C ASP A 418 3.97 -3.94 -13.23
N ARG A 419 4.89 -4.26 -14.16
CA ARG A 419 5.36 -5.63 -14.43
C ARG A 419 6.80 -5.84 -13.93
N PRO A 420 7.04 -5.99 -12.62
CA PRO A 420 8.40 -6.01 -12.04
C PRO A 420 9.26 -7.18 -12.51
N LYS A 421 8.64 -8.35 -12.77
CA LYS A 421 9.37 -9.53 -13.26
C LYS A 421 9.95 -9.32 -14.66
N PHE A 422 9.22 -8.66 -15.55
CA PHE A 422 9.72 -8.28 -16.87
C PHE A 422 10.83 -7.24 -16.77
N VAL A 423 10.72 -6.27 -15.85
CA VAL A 423 11.78 -5.31 -15.58
C VAL A 423 13.07 -6.04 -15.18
N ARG A 424 13.00 -7.00 -14.25
CA ARG A 424 14.17 -7.81 -13.87
C ARG A 424 14.76 -8.58 -15.06
N LEU A 425 13.92 -9.24 -15.86
CA LEU A 425 14.35 -9.95 -17.07
C LEU A 425 15.09 -9.05 -18.06
N PHE A 426 14.61 -7.82 -18.28
CA PHE A 426 15.27 -6.88 -19.19
C PHE A 426 16.61 -6.38 -18.64
N LEU A 427 16.73 -6.22 -17.32
CA LEU A 427 18.00 -5.85 -16.67
C LEU A 427 19.04 -6.97 -16.79
N GLU A 428 18.61 -8.22 -16.59
CA GLU A 428 19.47 -9.41 -16.76
C GLU A 428 19.99 -9.56 -18.20
N ASN A 429 19.17 -9.20 -19.19
CA ASN A 429 19.51 -9.27 -20.62
C ASN A 429 20.24 -8.03 -21.17
N GLY A 430 20.82 -7.18 -20.32
CA GLY A 430 21.76 -6.13 -20.74
C GLY A 430 21.16 -4.73 -20.94
N LEU A 431 19.95 -4.44 -20.45
CA LEU A 431 19.41 -3.08 -20.43
C LEU A 431 20.09 -2.24 -19.35
N ASN A 432 20.74 -1.15 -19.75
CA ASN A 432 21.33 -0.18 -18.80
C ASN A 432 20.32 0.92 -18.44
N LEU A 433 19.82 0.88 -17.20
CA LEU A 433 18.85 1.87 -16.69
C LEU A 433 19.35 3.32 -16.76
N ARG A 434 20.65 3.56 -16.61
CA ARG A 434 21.19 4.93 -16.66
C ARG A 434 21.14 5.52 -18.06
N LYS A 435 21.28 4.69 -19.09
CA LYS A 435 21.13 5.11 -20.49
C LYS A 435 19.66 5.26 -20.87
N PHE A 436 18.79 4.43 -20.30
CA PHE A 436 17.35 4.46 -20.54
C PHE A 436 16.67 5.70 -19.93
N LEU A 437 17.06 6.10 -18.71
CA LEU A 437 16.43 7.20 -17.99
C LEU A 437 16.91 8.56 -18.51
N THR A 438 16.37 8.97 -19.64
CA THR A 438 16.48 10.34 -20.15
C THR A 438 15.47 11.26 -19.45
N ASN A 439 15.69 12.58 -19.56
CA ASN A 439 14.79 13.57 -18.99
C ASN A 439 13.37 13.47 -19.58
N ASP A 440 13.28 13.11 -20.86
CA ASP A 440 12.01 12.99 -21.59
C ASP A 440 11.18 11.84 -21.05
N VAL A 441 11.80 10.66 -20.86
CA VAL A 441 11.15 9.48 -20.28
C VAL A 441 10.65 9.76 -18.86
N LEU A 442 11.46 10.41 -18.02
CA LEU A 442 11.03 10.80 -16.66
C LEU A 442 9.89 11.81 -16.71
N THR A 443 9.95 12.79 -17.61
CA THR A 443 8.88 13.78 -17.79
C THR A 443 7.57 13.10 -18.18
N GLU A 444 7.61 12.13 -19.09
CA GLU A 444 6.44 11.35 -19.51
C GLU A 444 5.86 10.51 -18.37
N LEU A 445 6.71 9.84 -17.58
CA LEU A 445 6.29 9.04 -16.41
C LEU A 445 5.62 9.88 -15.32
N PHE A 446 6.16 11.07 -15.02
CA PHE A 446 5.62 11.96 -13.98
C PHE A 446 4.43 12.81 -14.45
N SER A 447 4.23 12.98 -15.76
CA SER A 447 3.13 13.77 -16.33
C SER A 447 1.89 12.94 -16.63
N ASN A 448 2.02 11.97 -17.54
CA ASN A 448 0.90 11.20 -18.09
C ASN A 448 0.50 10.01 -17.21
N HIS A 449 1.49 9.37 -16.57
CA HIS A 449 1.31 8.13 -15.83
C HIS A 449 1.44 8.28 -14.30
N PHE A 450 1.33 9.51 -13.79
CA PHE A 450 1.34 9.77 -12.35
C PHE A 450 -0.08 10.04 -11.83
N SER A 451 -0.51 9.27 -10.83
CA SER A 451 -1.84 9.41 -10.24
C SER A 451 -2.10 10.82 -9.70
N ALA A 452 -3.19 11.44 -10.16
CA ALA A 452 -3.61 12.76 -9.68
C ALA A 452 -3.95 12.77 -8.18
N LEU A 453 -4.44 11.62 -7.66
CA LEU A 453 -4.72 11.45 -6.23
C LEU A 453 -3.44 11.51 -5.40
N VAL A 454 -2.39 10.83 -5.85
CA VAL A 454 -1.07 10.84 -5.18
C VAL A 454 -0.48 12.24 -5.17
N TYR A 455 -0.58 12.98 -6.29
CA TYR A 455 -0.12 14.37 -6.35
C TYR A 455 -0.87 15.28 -5.36
N ARG A 456 -2.20 15.10 -5.24
CA ARG A 456 -3.02 15.84 -4.27
C ARG A 456 -2.63 15.50 -2.84
N ASN A 457 -2.42 14.22 -2.52
CA ASN A 457 -1.96 13.78 -1.21
C ASN A 457 -0.60 14.37 -0.87
N LEU A 458 0.34 14.41 -1.83
CA LEU A 458 1.65 15.04 -1.64
C LEU A 458 1.54 16.55 -1.38
N GLN A 459 0.63 17.23 -2.06
CA GLN A 459 0.38 18.67 -1.84
C GLN A 459 -0.24 18.94 -0.47
N ILE A 460 -1.19 18.10 -0.03
CA ILE A 460 -1.77 18.18 1.32
C ILE A 460 -0.67 17.93 2.36
N ALA A 461 0.13 16.89 2.17
CA ALA A 461 1.23 16.54 3.05
C ALA A 461 2.20 17.72 3.21
N LYS A 462 2.60 18.36 2.10
CA LYS A 462 3.48 19.54 2.13
C LYS A 462 2.88 20.71 2.91
N ASN A 463 1.59 20.98 2.73
CA ASN A 463 0.94 22.11 3.42
C ASN A 463 0.73 21.84 4.91
N SER A 464 0.52 20.57 5.27
CA SER A 464 0.33 20.15 6.67
C SER A 464 1.64 20.03 7.44
N TYR A 465 2.72 19.61 6.78
CA TYR A 465 4.02 19.35 7.38
C TYR A 465 5.09 20.22 6.71
N ASN A 466 5.65 21.19 7.46
CA ASN A 466 6.74 22.09 7.03
C ASN A 466 8.10 21.34 6.93
N ASP A 467 8.15 20.30 6.09
CA ASP A 467 9.31 19.44 5.90
C ASP A 467 10.09 19.86 4.64
N THR A 468 11.41 19.97 4.77
CA THR A 468 12.34 20.36 3.72
C THR A 468 12.38 19.33 2.60
N LEU A 469 12.41 18.03 2.93
CA LEU A 469 12.45 16.92 1.98
C LEU A 469 11.14 16.82 1.20
N LEU A 470 10.01 16.95 1.89
CA LEU A 470 8.69 16.89 1.25
C LEU A 470 8.48 18.07 0.31
N THR A 471 8.95 19.25 0.71
CA THR A 471 8.95 20.44 -0.16
C THR A 471 9.83 20.24 -1.38
N PHE A 472 11.01 19.62 -1.21
CA PHE A 472 11.92 19.28 -2.30
C PHE A 472 11.29 18.28 -3.27
N VAL A 473 10.74 17.16 -2.77
CA VAL A 473 10.08 16.13 -3.58
C VAL A 473 8.85 16.68 -4.28
N TRP A 474 8.05 17.52 -3.63
CA TRP A 474 6.93 18.19 -4.27
C TRP A 474 7.38 19.15 -5.38
N LYS A 475 8.45 19.93 -5.16
CA LYS A 475 9.04 20.79 -6.21
C LYS A 475 9.56 19.96 -7.38
N LEU A 476 10.20 18.82 -7.10
CA LEU A 476 10.67 17.85 -8.10
C LEU A 476 9.50 17.37 -8.99
N VAL A 477 8.44 16.85 -8.37
CA VAL A 477 7.27 16.34 -9.12
C VAL A 477 6.55 17.48 -9.87
N ALA A 478 6.44 18.66 -9.25
CA ALA A 478 5.82 19.82 -9.88
C ALA A 478 6.62 20.33 -11.09
N ASN A 479 7.96 20.26 -11.06
CA ASN A 479 8.81 20.67 -12.16
C ASN A 479 8.67 19.72 -13.36
N PHE A 480 8.67 18.40 -13.15
CA PHE A 480 8.43 17.44 -14.23
C PHE A 480 7.03 17.59 -14.85
N ARG A 481 5.98 17.84 -14.04
CA ARG A 481 4.62 18.12 -14.58
C ARG A 481 4.52 19.46 -15.31
N ARG A 482 5.36 20.45 -14.99
CA ARG A 482 5.36 21.78 -15.63
C ARG A 482 6.13 21.82 -16.95
N GLY A 483 7.14 20.95 -17.14
CA GLY A 483 7.91 20.85 -18.39
C GLY A 483 7.03 20.75 -19.63
N PHE A 484 5.95 19.97 -19.54
CA PHE A 484 4.97 19.79 -20.62
C PHE A 484 4.17 21.06 -20.99
N ARG A 485 4.00 22.02 -20.07
CA ARG A 485 3.22 23.26 -20.33
C ARG A 485 3.99 24.36 -21.05
N LYS A 486 5.32 24.25 -21.18
CA LYS A 486 6.16 25.28 -21.81
C LYS A 486 6.36 25.09 -23.31
N GLU A 487 6.23 23.87 -23.84
CA GLU A 487 6.41 23.64 -25.29
C GLU A 487 5.26 24.22 -26.13
N ASP A 488 4.04 24.30 -25.61
CA ASP A 488 2.90 24.94 -26.30
C ASP A 488 2.93 26.49 -26.28
N ARG A 489 3.91 27.12 -25.61
CA ARG A 489 3.99 28.59 -25.46
C ARG A 489 5.27 29.23 -25.98
N ASN A 490 5.96 28.60 -26.93
CA ASN A 490 7.07 29.26 -27.63
C ASN A 490 6.59 29.93 -28.92
N SER A 491 5.90 31.07 -28.76
CA SER A 491 6.13 32.22 -29.63
C SER A 491 5.92 33.50 -28.83
N ARG A 492 7.03 34.24 -28.61
CA ARG A 492 7.13 35.60 -28.05
C ARG A 492 7.02 35.73 -26.53
N ASP A 493 8.16 35.65 -25.82
CA ASP A 493 8.97 36.83 -25.48
C ASP A 493 10.13 36.43 -24.54
N GLU A 494 11.27 37.06 -24.78
CA GLU A 494 12.58 36.77 -24.18
C GLU A 494 12.77 37.31 -22.75
N THR A 495 13.84 36.80 -22.14
CA THR A 495 14.73 37.39 -21.09
C THR A 495 14.45 37.06 -19.62
N ASP A 496 15.37 36.22 -19.10
CA ASP A 496 16.00 36.30 -17.78
C ASP A 496 15.15 36.18 -16.50
N ILE A 497 14.74 34.95 -16.19
CA ILE A 497 14.57 34.50 -14.80
C ILE A 497 15.15 33.08 -14.63
N GLU A 498 16.37 33.04 -14.09
CA GLU A 498 17.08 31.93 -13.40
C GLU A 498 16.78 30.47 -13.86
N PHE A 499 17.49 30.04 -14.91
CA PHE A 499 17.66 28.63 -15.31
C PHE A 499 18.88 27.98 -14.62
N HIS A 500 18.92 27.88 -13.28
CA HIS A 500 19.99 27.17 -12.56
C HIS A 500 19.56 25.94 -11.72
N ASP A 501 18.26 25.75 -11.44
CA ASP A 501 17.78 24.69 -10.54
C ASP A 501 17.32 23.37 -11.22
N VAL A 502 17.54 23.22 -12.53
CA VAL A 502 17.23 21.96 -13.27
C VAL A 502 18.31 20.87 -13.06
N SER A 503 19.38 21.18 -12.31
CA SER A 503 20.65 20.45 -12.33
C SER A 503 20.88 19.30 -11.32
N PRO A 504 20.23 19.19 -10.14
CA PRO A 504 20.57 18.10 -9.20
C PRO A 504 19.81 16.78 -9.47
N ILE A 505 18.60 16.85 -10.02
CA ILE A 505 17.73 15.66 -10.23
C ILE A 505 18.13 14.90 -11.49
N THR A 506 18.62 15.60 -12.52
CA THR A 506 19.21 15.02 -13.73
C THR A 506 20.54 14.30 -13.44
N ARG A 507 21.21 14.59 -12.32
CA ARG A 507 22.42 13.88 -11.89
C ARG A 507 22.14 12.50 -11.31
N HIS A 508 20.95 12.26 -10.75
CA HIS A 508 20.56 10.99 -10.12
C HIS A 508 19.22 10.44 -10.64
N PRO A 509 19.13 10.04 -11.93
CA PRO A 509 17.88 9.61 -12.55
C PRO A 509 17.27 8.35 -11.91
N LEU A 510 18.10 7.44 -11.40
CA LEU A 510 17.66 6.22 -10.72
C LEU A 510 16.89 6.52 -9.42
N GLN A 511 17.34 7.52 -8.66
CA GLN A 511 16.68 7.91 -7.42
C GLN A 511 15.34 8.61 -7.71
N ALA A 512 15.24 9.37 -8.80
CA ALA A 512 13.98 9.94 -9.26
C ALA A 512 12.97 8.85 -9.66
N LEU A 513 13.40 7.82 -10.40
CA LEU A 513 12.55 6.68 -10.73
C LEU A 513 12.12 5.89 -9.48
N PHE A 514 13.02 5.74 -8.51
CA PHE A 514 12.70 5.10 -7.24
C PHE A 514 11.62 5.88 -6.47
N ILE A 515 11.75 7.20 -6.36
CA ILE A 515 10.74 8.08 -5.76
C ILE A 515 9.40 7.94 -6.49
N TRP A 516 9.40 7.89 -7.83
CA TRP A 516 8.18 7.70 -8.63
C TRP A 516 7.44 6.40 -8.27
N ALA A 517 8.18 5.30 -8.10
CA ALA A 517 7.61 4.00 -7.75
C ALA A 517 7.08 3.96 -6.31
N VAL A 518 7.83 4.55 -5.37
CA VAL A 518 7.46 4.64 -3.94
C VAL A 518 6.21 5.49 -3.74
N LEU A 519 6.13 6.67 -4.36
CA LEU A 519 4.97 7.58 -4.23
C LEU A 519 3.67 6.92 -4.72
N GLN A 520 3.74 6.04 -5.72
CA GLN A 520 2.59 5.32 -6.27
C GLN A 520 2.29 3.99 -5.56
N ASN A 521 3.00 3.67 -4.48
CA ASN A 521 2.82 2.42 -3.72
C ASN A 521 3.07 1.14 -4.53
N LYS A 522 3.96 1.18 -5.54
CA LYS A 522 4.33 0.01 -6.35
C LYS A 522 5.39 -0.85 -5.63
N LYS A 523 4.94 -1.71 -4.70
CA LYS A 523 5.80 -2.49 -3.78
C LYS A 523 6.91 -3.28 -4.50
N GLU A 524 6.57 -4.22 -5.37
CA GLU A 524 7.55 -5.09 -6.02
C GLU A 524 8.43 -4.35 -7.04
N LEU A 525 7.88 -3.38 -7.77
CA LEU A 525 8.65 -2.57 -8.71
C LEU A 525 9.68 -1.69 -7.99
N SER A 526 9.28 -1.05 -6.87
CA SER A 526 10.19 -0.22 -6.09
C SER A 526 11.38 -1.02 -5.54
N LYS A 527 11.19 -2.31 -5.19
CA LYS A 527 12.28 -3.20 -4.77
C LYS A 527 13.29 -3.45 -5.88
N VAL A 528 12.82 -3.79 -7.09
CA VAL A 528 13.69 -4.02 -8.25
C VAL A 528 14.47 -2.75 -8.61
N ILE A 529 13.84 -1.57 -8.51
CA ILE A 529 14.53 -0.30 -8.75
C ILE A 529 15.56 -0.03 -7.63
N TRP A 530 15.20 -0.26 -6.36
CA TRP A 530 16.09 -0.08 -5.22
C TRP A 530 17.37 -0.92 -5.34
N GLU A 531 17.25 -2.17 -5.81
CA GLU A 531 18.39 -3.05 -6.12
C GLU A 531 19.38 -2.40 -7.10
N GLN A 532 18.96 -1.47 -7.94
CA GLN A 532 19.80 -0.80 -8.94
C GLN A 532 20.30 0.59 -8.49
N THR A 533 19.81 1.11 -7.36
CA THR A 533 20.22 2.42 -6.84
C THR A 533 21.62 2.42 -6.21
N ARG A 534 22.24 3.61 -6.13
CA ARG A 534 23.43 3.89 -5.29
C ARG A 534 22.97 4.67 -4.05
N GLY A 535 23.66 4.51 -2.91
CA GLY A 535 23.21 5.11 -1.66
C GLY A 535 21.96 4.38 -1.14
N CYS A 536 22.02 3.04 -1.08
CA CYS A 536 20.85 2.20 -0.87
C CYS A 536 20.27 2.33 0.54
N THR A 537 21.13 2.48 1.54
CA THR A 537 20.75 2.77 2.93
C THR A 537 19.97 4.08 3.01
N LEU A 538 20.53 5.16 2.47
CA LEU A 538 19.87 6.48 2.41
C LEU A 538 18.55 6.43 1.63
N ALA A 539 18.52 5.76 0.48
CA ALA A 539 17.32 5.63 -0.33
C ALA A 539 16.19 4.88 0.40
N ALA A 540 16.52 3.81 1.13
CA ALA A 540 15.54 3.06 1.92
C ALA A 540 14.95 3.91 3.07
N LEU A 541 15.78 4.67 3.79
CA LEU A 541 15.32 5.60 4.84
C LEU A 541 14.49 6.75 4.26
N GLY A 542 14.90 7.30 3.11
CA GLY A 542 14.11 8.29 2.37
C GLY A 542 12.74 7.77 1.94
N ALA A 543 12.66 6.51 1.50
CA ALA A 543 11.40 5.84 1.19
C ALA A 543 10.53 5.62 2.44
N SER A 544 11.12 5.17 3.56
CA SER A 544 10.42 5.03 4.85
C SER A 544 9.76 6.35 5.25
N LYS A 545 10.52 7.45 5.22
CA LYS A 545 10.03 8.81 5.52
C LYS A 545 8.85 9.22 4.63
N LEU A 546 9.00 9.06 3.32
CA LEU A 546 7.96 9.44 2.36
C LEU A 546 6.69 8.61 2.53
N LEU A 547 6.81 7.31 2.77
CA LEU A 547 5.67 6.42 2.95
C LEU A 547 4.95 6.67 4.27
N LYS A 548 5.67 6.84 5.39
CA LYS A 548 5.08 7.18 6.71
C LYS A 548 4.36 8.53 6.69
N THR A 549 4.92 9.54 6.01
CA THR A 549 4.27 10.86 5.87
C THR A 549 3.04 10.81 4.95
N LEU A 550 3.08 10.04 3.87
CA LEU A 550 1.92 9.84 2.99
C LEU A 550 0.81 9.02 3.66
N ALA A 551 1.15 8.00 4.46
CA ALA A 551 0.18 7.20 5.20
C ALA A 551 -0.66 8.06 6.14
N LYS A 552 -0.06 9.06 6.82
CA LYS A 552 -0.75 10.02 7.70
C LYS A 552 -1.76 10.93 6.99
N VAL A 553 -1.65 11.06 5.67
CA VAL A 553 -2.49 11.97 4.85
C VAL A 553 -3.57 11.21 4.08
N LYS A 554 -3.44 9.89 3.93
CA LYS A 554 -4.44 9.06 3.25
C LYS A 554 -5.69 8.95 4.11
N ASN A 555 -6.86 9.16 3.48
CA ASN A 555 -8.16 8.97 4.13
C ASN A 555 -8.55 7.49 4.26
N ASP A 556 -8.05 6.63 3.38
CA ASP A 556 -8.33 5.20 3.39
C ASP A 556 -7.36 4.47 4.33
N ILE A 557 -7.92 3.83 5.37
CA ILE A 557 -7.18 3.13 6.42
C ILE A 557 -6.40 1.94 5.84
N ASN A 558 -6.97 1.23 4.86
CA ASN A 558 -6.31 0.07 4.26
C ASN A 558 -5.09 0.52 3.44
N ALA A 559 -5.27 1.53 2.59
CA ALA A 559 -4.18 2.09 1.79
C ALA A 559 -3.11 2.81 2.63
N ALA A 560 -3.47 3.35 3.79
CA ALA A 560 -2.53 3.89 4.77
C ALA A 560 -1.71 2.77 5.41
N GLY A 561 -2.37 1.70 5.86
CA GLY A 561 -1.74 0.52 6.44
C GLY A 561 -0.76 -0.16 5.49
N GLU A 562 -1.12 -0.34 4.21
CA GLU A 562 -0.21 -0.89 3.20
C GLU A 562 1.05 -0.05 3.00
N SER A 563 0.93 1.28 3.01
CA SER A 563 2.09 2.17 2.90
C SER A 563 2.95 2.16 4.16
N GLU A 564 2.37 2.02 5.34
CA GLU A 564 3.12 1.90 6.59
C GLU A 564 3.86 0.55 6.67
N GLU A 565 3.24 -0.55 6.22
CA GLU A 565 3.90 -1.85 6.10
C GLU A 565 5.10 -1.77 5.14
N LEU A 566 4.91 -1.13 3.98
CA LEU A 566 6.00 -0.94 3.02
C LEU A 566 7.12 -0.05 3.60
N ALA A 567 6.79 0.97 4.38
CA ALA A 567 7.78 1.82 5.05
C ALA A 567 8.63 1.01 6.04
N ASN A 568 7.98 0.18 6.86
CA ASN A 568 8.65 -0.68 7.84
C ASN A 568 9.50 -1.77 7.16
N GLU A 569 9.09 -2.27 5.98
CA GLU A 569 9.91 -3.16 5.16
C GLU A 569 11.20 -2.45 4.70
N TYR A 570 11.12 -1.21 4.25
CA TYR A 570 12.29 -0.42 3.86
C TYR A 570 13.19 -0.05 5.04
N GLU A 571 12.62 0.27 6.22
CA GLU A 571 13.38 0.45 7.46
C GLU A 571 14.18 -0.83 7.78
N THR A 572 13.53 -2.00 7.71
CA THR A 572 14.18 -3.29 7.97
C THR A 572 15.31 -3.56 6.98
N ARG A 573 15.10 -3.33 5.68
CA ARG A 573 16.15 -3.46 4.65
C ARG A 573 17.34 -2.53 4.91
N ALA A 574 17.09 -1.30 5.36
CA ALA A 574 18.15 -0.37 5.72
C ALA A 574 18.98 -0.88 6.91
N VAL A 575 18.32 -1.42 7.95
CA VAL A 575 19.00 -2.00 9.13
C VAL A 575 19.88 -3.19 8.73
N GLU A 576 19.33 -4.13 7.97
CA GLU A 576 20.04 -5.33 7.57
C GLU A 576 21.24 -5.01 6.67
N LEU A 577 21.05 -4.15 5.66
CA LEU A 577 22.13 -3.71 4.78
C LEU A 577 23.24 -2.99 5.56
N PHE A 578 22.88 -2.08 6.48
CA PHE A 578 23.88 -1.39 7.28
C PHE A 578 24.59 -2.36 8.24
N THR A 579 23.92 -3.41 8.71
CA THR A 579 24.55 -4.44 9.57
C THR A 579 25.63 -5.18 8.79
N GLU A 580 25.37 -5.51 7.54
CA GLU A 580 26.37 -6.12 6.66
C GLU A 580 27.56 -5.18 6.45
N CYS A 581 27.28 -3.92 6.09
CA CYS A 581 28.31 -2.89 5.88
C CYS A 581 29.19 -2.71 7.14
N TYR A 582 28.57 -2.57 8.31
CA TYR A 582 29.27 -2.39 9.58
C TYR A 582 30.07 -3.61 10.00
N SER A 583 29.61 -4.83 9.67
CA SER A 583 30.36 -6.05 10.00
C SER A 583 31.61 -6.25 9.12
N ASN A 584 31.63 -5.67 7.92
CA ASN A 584 32.79 -5.69 7.03
C ASN A 584 33.82 -4.59 7.39
N ASP A 585 33.39 -3.34 7.46
CA ASP A 585 34.27 -2.20 7.81
C ASP A 585 33.51 -1.16 8.64
N GLU A 586 33.96 -0.96 9.88
CA GLU A 586 33.34 -0.01 10.81
C GLU A 586 33.55 1.46 10.39
N ASP A 587 34.72 1.80 9.84
CA ASP A 587 35.07 3.20 9.58
C ASP A 587 34.38 3.71 8.29
N LEU A 588 34.32 2.87 7.24
CA LEU A 588 33.54 3.18 6.03
C LEU A 588 32.03 3.23 6.31
N ALA A 589 31.52 2.33 7.16
CA ALA A 589 30.11 2.36 7.57
C ALA A 589 29.76 3.64 8.35
N GLU A 590 30.68 4.19 9.14
CA GLU A 590 30.46 5.46 9.82
C GLU A 590 30.44 6.66 8.88
N GLN A 591 31.28 6.65 7.83
CA GLN A 591 31.22 7.66 6.76
C GLN A 591 29.86 7.61 6.03
N LEU A 592 29.30 6.42 5.82
CA LEU A 592 27.98 6.25 5.20
C LEU A 592 26.85 6.89 6.02
N LEU A 593 26.95 6.96 7.35
CA LEU A 593 25.93 7.62 8.19
C LEU A 593 25.90 9.15 8.00
N VAL A 594 27.06 9.74 7.71
CA VAL A 594 27.23 11.19 7.52
C VAL A 594 27.08 11.58 6.05
N TYR A 595 27.08 10.61 5.14
CA TYR A 595 26.86 10.84 3.72
C TYR A 595 25.54 11.55 3.45
N SER A 596 25.59 12.61 2.63
CA SER A 596 24.45 13.42 2.22
C SER A 596 24.23 13.35 0.71
N CYS A 597 22.99 13.20 0.26
CA CYS A 597 22.66 13.17 -1.17
C CYS A 597 21.79 14.36 -1.61
N GLU A 598 22.15 15.01 -2.72
CA GLU A 598 21.39 16.12 -3.30
C GLU A 598 19.95 15.72 -3.68
N ALA A 599 19.73 14.47 -4.13
CA ALA A 599 18.40 14.01 -4.55
C ALA A 599 17.41 13.82 -3.38
N TRP A 600 17.91 13.78 -2.15
CA TRP A 600 17.10 13.69 -0.92
C TRP A 600 17.11 15.01 -0.14
N GLY A 601 17.38 16.14 -0.82
CA GLY A 601 17.39 17.47 -0.20
C GLY A 601 18.66 17.81 0.58
N GLY A 602 19.74 17.04 0.42
CA GLY A 602 21.01 17.25 1.10
C GLY A 602 21.05 16.72 2.55
N SER A 603 20.02 16.00 2.99
CA SER A 603 19.99 15.35 4.31
C SER A 603 20.92 14.14 4.37
N ASN A 604 21.45 13.86 5.56
CA ASN A 604 22.22 12.65 5.84
C ASN A 604 21.32 11.47 6.30
N CYS A 605 21.90 10.26 6.38
CA CYS A 605 21.17 9.05 6.79
C CYS A 605 20.55 9.19 8.20
N LEU A 606 21.27 9.80 9.15
CA LEU A 606 20.79 9.96 10.52
C LEU A 606 19.63 10.95 10.63
N GLU A 607 19.71 12.07 9.92
CA GLU A 607 18.64 13.08 9.85
C GLU A 607 17.38 12.47 9.25
N LEU A 608 17.48 11.74 8.13
CA LEU A 608 16.32 11.09 7.53
C LEU A 608 15.68 10.04 8.44
N ALA A 609 16.49 9.19 9.08
CA ALA A 609 15.98 8.19 10.01
C ALA A 609 15.26 8.83 11.21
N VAL A 610 15.78 9.93 11.72
CA VAL A 610 15.19 10.64 12.87
C VAL A 610 13.92 11.38 12.48
N GLU A 611 13.91 12.05 11.34
CA GLU A 611 12.72 12.71 10.80
C GLU A 611 11.62 11.71 10.43
N ALA A 612 11.99 10.49 9.97
CA ALA A 612 11.07 9.39 9.71
C ALA A 612 10.59 8.66 10.97
N THR A 613 11.18 8.94 12.14
CA THR A 613 10.98 8.21 13.40
C THR A 613 11.30 6.71 13.32
N ASP A 614 12.35 6.36 12.55
CA ASP A 614 12.85 5.00 12.35
C ASP A 614 13.64 4.51 13.59
N GLN A 615 12.92 4.00 14.58
CA GLN A 615 13.51 3.57 15.85
C GLN A 615 14.40 2.34 15.71
N HIS A 616 14.10 1.41 14.79
CA HIS A 616 14.89 0.20 14.62
C HIS A 616 16.25 0.50 14.02
N PHE A 617 16.32 1.42 13.05
CA PHE A 617 17.58 1.84 12.44
C PHE A 617 18.50 2.55 13.45
N ILE A 618 17.97 3.52 14.20
CA ILE A 618 18.78 4.24 15.20
C ILE A 618 19.21 3.33 16.37
N ALA A 619 18.41 2.31 16.70
CA ALA A 619 18.75 1.35 17.76
C ALA A 619 19.87 0.36 17.38
N GLN A 620 20.28 0.33 16.11
CA GLN A 620 21.30 -0.57 15.60
C GLN A 620 22.65 -0.37 16.31
N PRO A 621 23.39 -1.46 16.61
CA PRO A 621 24.67 -1.38 17.32
C PRO A 621 25.72 -0.47 16.66
N GLY A 622 25.83 -0.49 15.32
CA GLY A 622 26.78 0.35 14.59
C GLY A 622 26.48 1.85 14.74
N VAL A 623 25.21 2.25 14.59
CA VAL A 623 24.77 3.64 14.83
C VAL A 623 25.01 4.04 16.28
N GLN A 624 24.68 3.18 17.25
CA GLN A 624 24.92 3.46 18.66
C GLN A 624 26.42 3.55 19.01
N ASN A 625 27.27 2.80 18.31
CA ASN A 625 28.71 2.90 18.43
C ASN A 625 29.21 4.24 17.89
N PHE A 626 28.75 4.68 16.72
CA PHE A 626 29.01 6.00 16.17
C PHE A 626 28.60 7.13 17.12
N LEU A 627 27.36 7.10 17.64
CA LEU A 627 26.89 8.07 18.63
C LEU A 627 27.70 8.04 19.93
N SER A 628 28.21 6.87 20.33
CA SER A 628 29.13 6.76 21.46
C SER A 628 30.49 7.39 21.16
N LYS A 629 31.02 7.20 19.93
CA LYS A 629 32.26 7.86 19.47
C LYS A 629 32.09 9.38 19.54
N GLN A 630 30.96 9.90 19.07
CA GLN A 630 30.67 11.33 19.11
C GLN A 630 30.48 11.86 20.54
N TRP A 631 29.80 11.11 21.41
CA TRP A 631 29.55 11.48 22.81
C TRP A 631 30.82 11.57 23.67
N TYR A 632 31.75 10.62 23.53
CA TYR A 632 33.02 10.61 24.27
C TYR A 632 34.11 11.44 23.59
N GLY A 633 33.95 11.78 22.30
CA GLY A 633 34.94 12.53 21.53
C GLY A 633 36.24 11.75 21.37
N ASP A 634 37.37 12.37 21.74
CA ASP A 634 38.70 11.77 21.65
C ASP A 634 39.00 10.75 22.77
N ILE A 635 38.14 10.64 23.78
CA ILE A 635 38.27 9.69 24.90
C ILE A 635 37.93 8.28 24.42
N SER A 636 38.72 7.28 24.83
CA SER A 636 38.43 5.88 24.52
C SER A 636 37.19 5.37 25.27
N ARG A 637 36.36 4.59 24.57
CA ARG A 637 35.12 3.99 25.08
C ARG A 637 35.36 3.00 26.24
N ASP A 638 36.55 2.42 26.35
CA ASP A 638 36.88 1.46 27.41
C ASP A 638 37.05 2.12 28.78
N THR A 639 37.11 3.46 28.82
CA THR A 639 37.23 4.19 30.08
C THR A 639 35.90 4.17 30.82
N LYS A 640 35.90 3.55 32.02
CA LYS A 640 34.70 3.51 32.87
C LYS A 640 34.29 4.93 33.29
N ASN A 641 33.00 5.25 33.24
CA ASN A 641 32.46 6.59 33.57
C ASN A 641 32.94 7.15 34.92
N TRP A 642 33.08 6.31 35.96
CA TRP A 642 33.57 6.77 37.27
C TRP A 642 35.01 7.30 37.23
N LYS A 643 35.85 6.79 36.32
CA LYS A 643 37.22 7.30 36.13
C LYS A 643 37.21 8.70 35.55
N ILE A 644 36.30 8.96 34.60
CA ILE A 644 36.11 10.28 34.00
C ILE A 644 35.62 11.25 35.07
N ILE A 645 34.61 10.87 35.86
CA ILE A 645 34.07 11.70 36.95
C ILE A 645 35.15 12.02 38.00
N LEU A 646 35.97 11.04 38.39
CA LEU A 646 37.09 11.28 39.31
C LEU A 646 38.10 12.28 38.74
N CYS A 647 38.39 12.21 37.44
CA CYS A 647 39.26 13.15 36.75
C CYS A 647 38.66 14.56 36.59
N LEU A 648 37.34 14.72 36.68
CA LEU A 648 36.70 16.05 36.72
C LEU A 648 37.11 16.81 37.98
N PHE A 649 37.08 16.13 39.14
CA PHE A 649 37.44 16.75 40.42
C PHE A 649 38.95 16.83 40.63
N ILE A 650 39.71 15.88 40.07
CA ILE A 650 41.18 15.81 40.21
C ILE A 650 41.82 15.90 38.81
N ILE A 651 41.87 17.13 38.28
CA ILE A 651 42.39 17.45 36.94
C ILE A 651 43.80 16.87 36.67
N PRO A 652 44.77 16.88 37.61
CA PRO A 652 46.10 16.32 37.35
C PRO A 652 46.12 14.83 36.93
N LEU A 653 45.11 14.04 37.30
CA LEU A 653 45.04 12.61 36.96
C LEU A 653 44.90 12.34 35.45
N VAL A 654 44.40 13.31 34.67
CA VAL A 654 44.32 13.22 33.20
C VAL A 654 45.73 13.11 32.59
N GLY A 655 46.68 13.88 33.12
CA GLY A 655 48.08 13.86 32.70
C GLY A 655 48.84 12.59 33.08
N CYS A 656 48.41 11.94 34.17
CA CYS A 656 49.00 10.69 34.69
C CYS A 656 48.57 9.42 33.92
N GLY A 657 47.77 9.55 32.84
CA GLY A 657 47.36 8.42 32.01
C GLY A 657 46.21 7.59 32.59
N PHE A 658 45.44 8.13 33.54
CA PHE A 658 44.28 7.45 34.13
C PHE A 658 43.11 7.30 33.13
N VAL A 659 43.08 8.16 32.10
CA VAL A 659 42.13 8.16 30.98
C VAL A 659 42.87 7.76 29.70
N SER A 660 42.30 6.82 28.94
CA SER A 660 42.81 6.39 27.64
C SER A 660 42.18 7.23 26.52
N PHE A 661 42.98 7.68 25.56
CA PHE A 661 42.54 8.47 24.41
C PHE A 661 42.69 7.66 23.13
N ARG A 662 41.80 7.87 22.16
CA ARG A 662 41.76 7.14 20.88
C ARG A 662 42.94 7.48 19.98
N LYS A 663 43.26 8.76 19.83
CA LYS A 663 44.39 9.23 19.02
C LYS A 663 45.62 9.43 19.90
N LYS A 664 46.77 8.90 19.50
CA LYS A 664 48.06 9.17 20.15
C LYS A 664 48.74 10.32 19.40
N PRO A 665 49.01 11.48 20.03
CA PRO A 665 49.67 12.58 19.34
C PRO A 665 51.13 12.21 19.01
N MET A 666 51.62 12.67 17.86
CA MET A 666 52.97 12.33 17.34
C MET A 666 54.11 13.01 18.12
N ASP A 667 53.87 14.12 18.85
CA ASP A 667 54.90 14.93 19.54
C ASP A 667 54.79 14.92 21.08
N LYS A 668 55.92 14.70 21.79
CA LYS A 668 56.00 14.56 23.27
C LYS A 668 55.64 15.82 24.09
N PRO A 669 56.10 17.06 23.79
CA PRO A 669 55.83 18.23 24.67
C PRO A 669 54.41 18.79 24.51
N ARG A 670 53.79 18.62 23.33
CA ARG A 670 52.38 19.00 23.08
C ARG A 670 51.38 17.97 23.58
N LYS A 671 51.86 16.81 24.04
CA LYS A 671 51.05 15.68 24.49
C LYS A 671 50.15 16.08 25.67
N LEU A 672 50.71 16.65 26.75
CA LEU A 672 49.94 16.93 27.96
C LEU A 672 48.84 17.98 27.73
N LEU A 673 49.17 19.08 27.05
CA LEU A 673 48.21 20.11 26.64
C LEU A 673 47.11 19.53 25.74
N TRP A 674 47.47 18.67 24.80
CA TRP A 674 46.48 18.01 23.95
C TRP A 674 45.57 17.07 24.75
N HIS A 675 46.09 16.31 25.72
CA HIS A 675 45.26 15.44 26.58
C HIS A 675 44.26 16.27 27.41
N TYR A 676 44.69 17.41 27.95
CA TYR A 676 43.79 18.32 28.66
C TYR A 676 42.73 18.93 27.75
N VAL A 677 43.14 19.45 26.58
CA VAL A 677 42.19 20.03 25.60
C VAL A 677 41.19 18.96 25.15
N ALA A 678 41.66 17.79 24.71
CA ALA A 678 40.83 16.67 24.27
C ALA A 678 39.84 16.20 25.34
N PHE A 679 40.25 16.22 26.62
CA PHE A 679 39.38 15.88 27.74
C PHE A 679 38.27 16.92 27.94
N PHE A 680 38.62 18.21 28.00
CA PHE A 680 37.63 19.28 28.23
C PHE A 680 36.76 19.58 27.00
N THR A 681 37.18 19.19 25.79
CA THR A 681 36.37 19.27 24.57
C THR A 681 35.38 18.12 24.41
N SER A 682 35.46 17.08 25.24
CA SER A 682 34.54 15.93 25.17
C SER A 682 33.11 16.32 25.61
N PRO A 683 32.07 16.03 24.81
CA PRO A 683 30.68 16.35 25.16
C PRO A 683 30.22 15.75 26.49
N PHE A 684 30.65 14.51 26.81
CA PHE A 684 30.32 13.87 28.08
C PHE A 684 30.91 14.61 29.30
N VAL A 685 32.13 15.16 29.16
CA VAL A 685 32.77 15.95 30.22
C VAL A 685 32.04 17.27 30.43
N VAL A 686 31.64 17.94 29.34
CA VAL A 686 30.84 19.17 29.39
C VAL A 686 29.47 18.91 30.05
N PHE A 687 28.79 17.84 29.66
CA PHE A 687 27.54 17.40 30.28
C PHE A 687 27.70 17.16 31.79
N SER A 688 28.75 16.43 32.18
CA SER A 688 28.99 16.09 33.59
C SER A 688 29.26 17.35 34.42
N TRP A 689 30.05 18.30 33.89
CA TRP A 689 30.26 19.58 34.58
C TRP A 689 28.97 20.40 34.68
N ASN A 690 28.18 20.48 33.61
CA ASN A 690 26.90 21.18 33.63
C ASN A 690 25.96 20.58 34.69
N ALA A 691 25.89 19.26 34.83
CA ALA A 691 25.09 18.61 35.86
C ALA A 691 25.55 18.97 37.28
N VAL A 692 26.87 18.96 37.53
CA VAL A 692 27.44 19.31 38.83
C VAL A 692 27.18 20.79 39.17
N PHE A 693 27.41 21.70 38.22
CA PHE A 693 27.14 23.13 38.43
C PHE A 693 25.65 23.43 38.60
N TYR A 694 24.77 22.68 37.93
CA TYR A 694 23.32 22.81 38.10
C TYR A 694 22.86 22.37 39.50
N ILE A 695 23.39 21.25 40.02
CA ILE A 695 23.12 20.81 41.40
C ILE A 695 23.63 21.85 42.40
N ALA A 696 24.84 22.40 42.18
CA ALA A 696 25.39 23.47 43.02
C ALA A 696 24.52 24.74 42.98
N PHE A 697 23.98 25.10 41.81
CA PHE A 697 23.01 26.19 41.65
C PHE A 697 21.74 25.95 42.47
N LEU A 698 21.15 24.75 42.44
CA LEU A 698 19.96 24.43 43.24
C LEU A 698 20.25 24.50 44.75
N LEU A 699 21.40 24.01 45.19
CA LEU A 699 21.82 24.11 46.59
C LEU A 699 22.02 25.57 47.03
N LEU A 700 22.62 26.39 46.16
CA LEU A 700 22.75 27.84 46.41
C LEU A 700 21.37 28.51 46.47
N PHE A 701 20.46 28.17 45.56
CA PHE A 701 19.10 28.72 45.55
C PHE A 701 18.35 28.35 46.84
N ALA A 702 18.41 27.08 47.25
CA ALA A 702 17.82 26.62 48.52
C ALA A 702 18.43 27.35 49.73
N TYR A 703 19.75 27.54 49.75
CA TYR A 703 20.45 28.30 50.80
C TYR A 703 19.95 29.75 50.90
N VAL A 704 19.87 30.47 49.77
CA VAL A 704 19.35 31.85 49.72
C VAL A 704 17.90 31.92 50.20
N LEU A 705 17.04 30.98 49.78
CA LEU A 705 15.61 30.99 50.11
C LEU A 705 15.30 30.66 51.58
N LEU A 706 16.07 29.74 52.18
CA LEU A 706 15.84 29.23 53.54
C LEU A 706 16.63 29.98 54.60
N MET A 707 17.89 30.32 54.34
CA MET A 707 18.81 30.87 55.33
C MET A 707 19.08 32.37 55.16
N ASP A 708 19.22 32.85 53.92
CA ASP A 708 19.73 34.21 53.61
C ASP A 708 18.74 35.07 52.81
N PHE A 709 17.47 35.11 53.23
CA PHE A 709 16.42 35.93 52.60
C PHE A 709 16.15 37.21 53.40
N HIS A 710 17.04 38.20 53.24
CA HIS A 710 16.99 39.48 53.96
C HIS A 710 16.28 40.59 53.16
N SER A 711 15.97 41.73 53.79
CA SER A 711 15.32 42.87 53.11
C SER A 711 16.18 43.53 52.03
N VAL A 712 17.51 43.43 52.14
CA VAL A 712 18.49 43.92 51.14
C VAL A 712 19.19 42.72 50.52
N PRO A 713 19.45 42.70 49.20
CA PRO A 713 20.11 41.58 48.57
C PRO A 713 21.56 41.45 49.00
N HIS A 714 21.90 40.29 49.57
CA HIS A 714 23.27 39.93 49.92
C HIS A 714 24.01 39.30 48.74
N LEU A 715 25.33 39.16 48.89
CA LEU A 715 26.21 38.66 47.84
C LEU A 715 25.80 37.28 47.27
N PRO A 716 25.33 36.30 48.07
CA PRO A 716 24.81 35.02 47.55
C PRO A 716 23.55 35.18 46.68
N GLU A 717 22.64 36.10 47.04
CA GLU A 717 21.43 36.42 46.25
C GLU A 717 21.81 37.07 44.91
N LEU A 718 22.81 37.95 44.89
CA LEU A 718 23.31 38.57 43.66
C LEU A 718 24.02 37.56 42.74
N VAL A 719 24.78 36.62 43.30
CA VAL A 719 25.36 35.50 42.54
C VAL A 719 24.27 34.65 41.92
N LEU A 720 23.20 34.34 42.67
CA LEU A 720 22.04 33.60 42.15
C LEU A 720 21.41 34.32 40.95
N TYR A 721 21.22 35.64 41.02
CA TYR A 721 20.67 36.42 39.91
C TYR A 721 21.57 36.36 38.67
N ALA A 722 22.88 36.46 38.85
CA ALA A 722 23.84 36.34 37.76
C ALA A 722 23.80 34.94 37.11
N LEU A 723 23.65 33.88 37.91
CA LEU A 723 23.53 32.51 37.42
C LEU A 723 22.24 32.29 36.61
N VAL A 724 21.10 32.79 37.08
CA VAL A 724 19.84 32.69 36.32
C VAL A 724 19.90 33.54 35.05
N PHE A 725 20.59 34.69 35.07
CA PHE A 725 20.83 35.48 33.87
C PHE A 725 21.66 34.72 32.81
N VAL A 726 22.63 33.90 33.24
CA VAL A 726 23.38 33.02 32.32
C VAL A 726 22.45 31.97 31.67
N LEU A 727 21.54 31.36 32.46
CA LEU A 727 20.55 30.43 31.92
C LEU A 727 19.61 31.13 30.92
N PHE A 728 19.13 32.32 31.25
CA PHE A 728 18.34 33.14 30.33
C PHE A 728 19.05 33.38 28.99
N CYS A 729 20.35 33.68 29.02
CA CYS A 729 21.14 33.87 27.80
C CYS A 729 21.25 32.59 26.96
N ASP A 730 21.36 31.41 27.59
CA ASP A 730 21.40 30.14 26.86
C ASP A 730 20.03 29.82 26.22
N GLU A 731 18.93 30.04 26.94
CA GLU A 731 17.59 29.85 26.38
C GLU A 731 17.28 30.81 25.22
N VAL A 732 17.71 32.07 25.31
CA VAL A 732 17.57 33.03 24.20
C VAL A 732 18.37 32.58 22.97
N ARG A 733 19.55 31.99 23.15
CA ARG A 733 20.33 31.41 22.04
C ARG A 733 19.60 30.22 21.43
N GLN A 734 19.07 29.31 22.25
CA GLN A 734 18.32 28.15 21.77
C GLN A 734 17.07 28.57 20.99
N TRP A 735 16.32 29.56 21.51
CA TRP A 735 15.18 30.12 20.81
C TRP A 735 15.56 30.74 19.46
N TYR A 736 16.67 31.46 19.39
CA TYR A 736 17.17 32.02 18.13
C TYR A 736 17.56 30.94 17.09
N MET A 737 18.10 29.80 17.54
CA MET A 737 18.49 28.70 16.65
C MET A 737 17.31 27.84 16.19
N ASN A 738 16.36 27.55 17.08
CA ASN A 738 15.27 26.61 16.83
C ASN A 738 13.96 27.28 16.37
N GLY A 739 13.84 28.61 16.51
CA GLY A 739 12.66 29.36 16.10
C GLY A 739 11.38 28.92 16.85
N VAL A 740 10.29 28.70 16.12
CA VAL A 740 8.98 28.33 16.69
C VAL A 740 8.97 26.90 17.24
N ASN A 741 9.80 26.01 16.69
CA ASN A 741 9.92 24.62 17.14
C ASN A 741 10.48 24.53 18.58
N TYR A 742 11.00 25.60 19.14
CA TYR A 742 11.42 25.63 20.53
C TYR A 742 10.27 25.35 21.52
N PHE A 743 9.06 25.83 21.25
CA PHE A 743 7.91 25.72 22.16
C PHE A 743 7.18 24.37 22.07
N THR A 744 7.53 23.49 21.12
CA THR A 744 6.92 22.16 21.04
C THR A 744 7.44 21.21 22.11
N ASP A 745 8.66 21.45 22.62
CA ASP A 745 9.25 20.62 23.67
C ASP A 745 8.75 21.05 25.05
N LEU A 746 8.15 20.11 25.78
CA LEU A 746 7.62 20.34 27.14
C LEU A 746 8.71 20.86 28.10
N TRP A 747 9.95 20.39 27.94
CA TRP A 747 11.06 20.78 28.78
C TRP A 747 11.45 22.25 28.60
N ASN A 748 11.47 22.73 27.36
CA ASN A 748 11.74 24.13 27.02
C ASN A 748 10.62 25.05 27.53
N VAL A 749 9.37 24.60 27.47
CA VAL A 749 8.23 25.31 28.07
C VAL A 749 8.43 25.44 29.59
N MET A 750 8.84 24.37 30.28
CA MET A 750 9.13 24.43 31.72
C MET A 750 10.26 25.41 32.05
N ASP A 751 11.31 25.49 31.23
CA ASP A 751 12.41 26.46 31.44
C ASP A 751 11.93 27.90 31.25
N THR A 752 11.11 28.17 30.22
CA THR A 752 10.52 29.51 30.03
C THR A 752 9.58 29.90 31.16
N LEU A 753 8.82 28.95 31.69
CA LEU A 753 7.96 29.17 32.86
C LEU A 753 8.79 29.49 34.10
N GLY A 754 9.87 28.74 34.37
CA GLY A 754 10.79 29.03 35.49
C GLY A 754 11.41 30.42 35.37
N LEU A 755 11.93 30.78 34.20
CA LEU A 755 12.47 32.13 33.97
C LEU A 755 11.42 33.24 34.17
N PHE A 756 10.18 33.01 33.75
CA PHE A 756 9.07 33.94 33.97
C PHE A 756 8.75 34.11 35.47
N TYR A 757 8.65 33.01 36.22
CA TYR A 757 8.41 33.06 37.67
C TYR A 757 9.57 33.73 38.41
N PHE A 758 10.81 33.49 38.00
CA PHE A 758 11.98 34.14 38.58
C PHE A 758 11.97 35.66 38.36
N ILE A 759 11.65 36.12 37.14
CA ILE A 759 11.51 37.56 36.83
C ILE A 759 10.38 38.17 37.66
N ALA A 760 9.22 37.50 37.74
CA ALA A 760 8.11 37.97 38.58
C ALA A 760 8.53 38.07 40.06
N GLY A 761 9.25 37.07 40.56
CA GLY A 761 9.82 37.06 41.92
C GLY A 761 10.74 38.27 42.17
N ILE A 762 11.63 38.58 41.22
CA ILE A 762 12.49 39.77 41.27
C ILE A 762 11.66 41.06 41.28
N VAL A 763 10.60 41.17 40.46
CA VAL A 763 9.75 42.36 40.42
C VAL A 763 9.06 42.61 41.77
N PHE A 764 8.48 41.58 42.40
CA PHE A 764 7.88 41.69 43.73
C PHE A 764 8.91 41.96 44.83
N ARG A 765 10.15 41.46 44.64
CA ARG A 765 11.29 41.67 45.52
C ARG A 765 11.85 43.09 45.47
N LEU A 766 11.87 43.71 44.28
CA LEU A 766 12.35 45.07 44.03
C LEU A 766 11.43 46.15 44.61
N HIS A 767 10.24 45.79 45.11
CA HIS A 767 9.31 46.72 45.75
C HIS A 767 9.38 46.62 47.28
N PRO A 768 10.31 47.33 47.96
CA PRO A 768 10.70 47.04 49.33
C PRO A 768 9.75 47.66 50.36
N SER A 769 8.89 48.59 49.94
CA SER A 769 8.02 49.37 50.83
C SER A 769 6.87 48.57 51.45
N ASN A 770 6.51 47.42 50.87
CA ASN A 770 5.38 46.59 51.32
C ASN A 770 5.85 45.22 51.83
N LYS A 771 5.70 44.96 53.15
CA LYS A 771 6.01 43.64 53.76
C LYS A 771 5.24 42.49 53.09
N THR A 772 4.03 42.76 52.60
CA THR A 772 3.21 41.82 51.83
C THR A 772 3.84 41.46 50.49
N SER A 773 4.42 42.42 49.77
CA SER A 773 5.12 42.18 48.49
C SER A 773 6.36 41.31 48.67
N LEU A 774 7.11 41.51 49.75
CA LEU A 774 8.29 40.69 50.06
C LEU A 774 7.91 39.23 50.40
N TYR A 775 6.82 39.04 51.15
CA TYR A 775 6.28 37.70 51.39
C TYR A 775 5.79 37.04 50.10
N SER A 776 5.06 37.77 49.26
CA SER A 776 4.63 37.29 47.94
C SER A 776 5.81 36.92 47.03
N GLY A 777 6.87 37.74 47.00
CA GLY A 777 8.10 37.44 46.26
C GLY A 777 8.78 36.17 46.77
N ARG A 778 8.83 35.95 48.09
CA ARG A 778 9.33 34.70 48.68
C ARG A 778 8.50 33.49 48.25
N VAL A 779 7.17 33.60 48.29
CA VAL A 779 6.27 32.52 47.85
C VAL A 779 6.49 32.19 46.37
N ILE A 780 6.66 33.21 45.53
CA ILE A 780 6.95 33.03 44.10
C ILE A 780 8.29 32.31 43.91
N PHE A 781 9.35 32.70 44.62
CA PHE A 781 10.63 31.99 44.56
C PHE A 781 10.57 30.56 45.10
N CYS A 782 9.72 30.27 46.09
CA CYS A 782 9.49 28.90 46.55
C CYS A 782 8.85 28.03 45.46
N LEU A 783 7.85 28.56 44.73
CA LEU A 783 7.22 27.86 43.62
C LEU A 783 8.20 27.69 42.45
N ASP A 784 8.99 28.72 42.17
CA ASP A 784 10.02 28.70 41.14
C ASP A 784 11.12 27.67 41.41
N TYR A 785 11.56 27.54 42.66
CA TYR A 785 12.51 26.49 43.08
C TYR A 785 12.00 25.08 42.76
N ILE A 786 10.69 24.82 42.86
CA ILE A 786 10.09 23.54 42.47
C ILE A 786 10.25 23.31 40.96
N ILE A 787 10.00 24.33 40.13
CA ILE A 787 10.15 24.25 38.67
C ILE A 787 11.61 23.95 38.29
N PHE A 788 12.57 24.70 38.83
CA PHE A 788 13.99 24.46 38.60
C PHE A 788 14.45 23.08 39.14
N THR A 789 13.84 22.57 40.20
CA THR A 789 14.12 21.21 40.70
C THR A 789 13.58 20.14 39.75
N LEU A 790 12.37 20.31 39.20
CA LEU A 790 11.80 19.36 38.22
C LEU A 790 12.66 19.25 36.96
N ARG A 791 13.33 20.33 36.54
CA ARG A 791 14.29 20.31 35.43
C ARG A 791 15.46 19.33 35.64
N LEU A 792 15.79 18.98 36.89
CA LEU A 792 16.83 17.97 37.18
C LEU A 792 16.44 16.58 36.66
N ILE A 793 15.15 16.28 36.52
CA ILE A 793 14.65 15.02 35.92
C ILE A 793 15.15 14.89 34.47
N HIS A 794 15.21 15.99 33.72
CA HIS A 794 15.70 16.00 32.35
C HIS A 794 17.16 15.50 32.26
N ILE A 795 18.01 15.81 33.23
CA ILE A 795 19.40 15.33 33.27
C ILE A 795 19.47 13.80 33.46
N PHE A 796 18.52 13.22 34.21
CA PHE A 796 18.48 11.78 34.41
C PHE A 796 17.96 11.00 33.20
N THR A 797 17.40 11.66 32.19
CA THR A 797 16.98 11.02 30.93
C THR A 797 18.14 10.37 30.17
N VAL A 798 19.36 10.87 30.40
CA VAL A 798 20.60 10.33 29.81
C VAL A 798 20.93 8.92 30.29
N SER A 799 20.46 8.55 31.49
CA SER A 799 20.73 7.23 32.06
C SER A 799 19.97 6.13 31.35
N ARG A 800 20.65 5.04 30.99
CA ARG A 800 20.04 3.85 30.39
C ARG A 800 18.92 3.23 31.22
N ASN A 801 19.02 3.32 32.54
CA ASN A 801 18.06 2.68 33.45
C ASN A 801 16.90 3.60 33.85
N LEU A 802 17.12 4.92 33.88
CA LEU A 802 16.12 5.90 34.32
C LEU A 802 15.42 6.61 33.15
N GLY A 803 16.12 6.83 32.03
CA GLY A 803 15.57 7.54 30.87
C GLY A 803 14.28 6.95 30.33
N PRO A 804 14.21 5.65 30.03
CA PRO A 804 12.96 5.07 29.54
C PRO A 804 11.82 5.15 30.56
N LYS A 805 12.11 5.04 31.87
CA LYS A 805 11.10 5.19 32.92
C LYS A 805 10.52 6.61 32.96
N ILE A 806 11.34 7.62 32.69
CA ILE A 806 10.89 9.02 32.59
C ILE A 806 9.97 9.20 31.37
N ILE A 807 10.29 8.57 30.23
CA ILE A 807 9.45 8.60 29.02
C ILE A 807 8.10 7.90 29.27
N MET A 808 8.11 6.77 29.99
CA MET A 808 6.89 6.09 30.41
C MET A 808 6.02 7.01 31.27
N LEU A 809 6.62 7.70 32.24
CA LEU A 809 5.91 8.68 33.08
C LEU A 809 5.30 9.81 32.23
N GLN A 810 6.06 10.35 31.28
CA GLN A 810 5.56 11.40 30.38
C GLN A 810 4.34 10.95 29.56
N ARG A 811 4.33 9.71 29.05
CA ARG A 811 3.18 9.17 28.31
C ARG A 811 1.97 8.94 29.22
N MET A 812 2.18 8.48 30.45
CA MET A 812 1.12 8.30 31.44
C MET A 812 0.44 9.59 31.87
N LEU A 813 1.05 10.77 31.68
CA LEU A 813 0.42 12.04 32.03
C LEU A 813 -0.88 12.29 31.24
N ILE A 814 -1.00 11.74 30.03
CA ILE A 814 -2.24 11.81 29.23
C ILE A 814 -3.34 10.99 29.91
N ASP A 815 -3.02 9.76 30.35
CA ASP A 815 -3.96 8.89 31.07
C ASP A 815 -4.37 9.51 32.42
N VAL A 816 -3.40 10.13 33.13
CA VAL A 816 -3.65 10.90 34.37
C VAL A 816 -4.63 12.03 34.12
N PHE A 817 -4.51 12.76 33.01
CA PHE A 817 -5.41 13.87 32.70
C PHE A 817 -6.86 13.40 32.53
N PHE A 818 -7.09 12.32 31.78
CA PHE A 818 -8.42 11.73 31.63
C PHE A 818 -8.99 11.21 32.96
N PHE A 819 -8.15 10.59 33.78
CA PHE A 819 -8.53 10.17 35.11
C PHE A 819 -8.91 11.36 36.02
N LEU A 820 -8.08 12.40 36.06
CA LEU A 820 -8.33 13.60 36.86
C LEU A 820 -9.64 14.29 36.45
N PHE A 821 -9.98 14.27 35.16
CA PHE A 821 -11.26 14.76 34.68
C PHE A 821 -12.44 13.95 35.22
N LEU A 822 -12.42 12.61 35.09
CA LEU A 822 -13.47 11.74 35.62
C LEU A 822 -13.60 11.87 37.14
N PHE A 823 -12.47 11.93 37.83
CA PHE A 823 -12.40 12.09 39.28
C PHE A 823 -12.97 13.45 39.72
N ALA A 824 -12.64 14.54 39.03
CA ALA A 824 -13.16 15.87 39.35
C ALA A 824 -14.69 15.94 39.22
N VAL A 825 -15.26 15.34 38.17
CA VAL A 825 -16.72 15.27 38.00
C VAL A 825 -17.38 14.54 39.17
N TRP A 826 -16.82 13.41 39.57
CA TRP A 826 -17.35 12.61 40.68
C TRP A 826 -17.19 13.31 42.03
N MET A 827 -16.02 13.92 42.28
CA MET A 827 -15.73 14.68 43.50
C MET A 827 -16.69 15.85 43.67
N VAL A 828 -16.92 16.64 42.62
CA VAL A 828 -17.85 17.78 42.68
C VAL A 828 -19.28 17.31 42.91
N ALA A 829 -19.72 16.24 42.24
CA ALA A 829 -21.07 15.69 42.43
C ALA A 829 -21.30 15.27 43.89
N PHE A 830 -20.37 14.51 44.47
CA PHE A 830 -20.42 14.12 45.88
C PHE A 830 -20.33 15.34 46.83
N GLY A 831 -19.41 16.26 46.56
CA GLY A 831 -19.19 17.44 47.38
C GLY A 831 -20.40 18.37 47.44
N VAL A 832 -21.06 18.60 46.31
CA VAL A 832 -22.31 19.39 46.23
C VAL A 832 -23.45 18.67 46.92
N ALA A 833 -23.64 17.37 46.68
CA ALA A 833 -24.68 16.58 47.34
C ALA A 833 -24.51 16.58 48.86
N ARG A 834 -23.28 16.35 49.34
CA ARG A 834 -22.96 16.35 50.78
C ARG A 834 -23.19 17.72 51.41
N GLN A 835 -22.69 18.80 50.78
CA GLN A 835 -22.88 20.15 51.29
C GLN A 835 -24.37 20.54 51.34
N GLY A 836 -25.15 20.15 50.33
CA GLY A 836 -26.59 20.42 50.25
C GLY A 836 -27.45 19.62 51.24
N ILE A 837 -27.03 18.40 51.62
CA ILE A 837 -27.73 17.58 52.62
C ILE A 837 -27.45 18.07 54.04
N LEU A 838 -26.21 18.46 54.33
CA LEU A 838 -25.77 18.75 55.70
C LEU A 838 -25.99 20.21 56.13
N ARG A 839 -25.91 21.18 55.22
CA ARG A 839 -25.81 22.60 55.60
C ARG A 839 -26.81 23.46 54.84
N GLN A 840 -27.31 24.50 55.51
CA GLN A 840 -28.17 25.52 54.91
C GLN A 840 -27.38 26.43 53.96
N ASN A 841 -28.09 27.34 53.27
CA ASN A 841 -27.54 28.28 52.30
C ASN A 841 -26.36 29.09 52.88
N GLU A 842 -25.15 28.72 52.46
CA GLU A 842 -23.90 29.40 52.77
C GLU A 842 -23.56 30.38 51.64
N HIS A 843 -23.35 31.67 51.96
CA HIS A 843 -23.00 32.69 50.96
C HIS A 843 -21.48 32.89 50.82
N ARG A 844 -20.68 32.32 51.74
CA ARG A 844 -19.22 32.46 51.73
C ARG A 844 -18.57 31.47 50.77
N TRP A 845 -18.34 31.92 49.53
CA TRP A 845 -17.76 31.10 48.45
C TRP A 845 -16.47 30.34 48.82
N ARG A 846 -15.59 30.91 49.66
CA ARG A 846 -14.36 30.22 50.13
C ARG A 846 -14.66 28.96 50.94
N TRP A 847 -15.68 29.00 51.81
CA TRP A 847 -16.11 27.87 52.62
C TRP A 847 -16.86 26.84 51.77
N ILE A 848 -17.69 27.28 50.82
CA ILE A 848 -18.32 26.39 49.85
C ILE A 848 -17.26 25.62 49.06
N PHE A 849 -16.25 26.32 48.52
CA PHE A 849 -15.16 25.69 47.78
C PHE A 849 -14.39 24.68 48.65
N ARG A 850 -14.08 25.03 49.90
CA ARG A 850 -13.41 24.13 50.85
C ARG A 850 -14.24 22.87 51.13
N SER A 851 -15.54 23.00 51.31
CA SER A 851 -16.39 21.85 51.65
C SER A 851 -16.85 21.02 50.44
N VAL A 852 -16.95 21.61 49.24
CA VAL A 852 -17.32 20.90 48.01
C VAL A 852 -16.12 20.21 47.35
N ILE A 853 -14.91 20.78 47.44
CA ILE A 853 -13.74 20.23 46.74
C ILE A 853 -12.70 19.70 47.71
N TYR A 854 -12.25 20.51 48.67
CA TYR A 854 -11.11 20.15 49.53
C TYR A 854 -11.42 19.02 50.51
N GLU A 855 -12.57 19.05 51.18
CA GLU A 855 -12.98 17.97 52.11
C GLU A 855 -13.20 16.61 51.39
N PRO A 856 -13.95 16.52 50.27
CA PRO A 856 -14.05 15.29 49.47
C PRO A 856 -12.73 14.77 48.90
N TYR A 857 -11.81 15.66 48.54
CA TYR A 857 -10.46 15.28 48.10
C TYR A 857 -9.67 14.60 49.22
N LEU A 858 -9.73 15.12 50.46
CA LEU A 858 -9.11 14.48 51.62
C LEU A 858 -9.75 13.12 51.97
N ALA A 859 -11.05 12.98 51.76
CA ALA A 859 -11.75 11.72 51.99
C ALA A 859 -11.19 10.57 51.13
N MET A 860 -10.77 10.83 49.89
CA MET A 860 -10.12 9.83 49.03
C MET A 860 -8.85 9.23 49.68
N PHE A 861 -8.05 10.06 50.36
CA PHE A 861 -6.84 9.62 51.07
C PHE A 861 -7.12 8.95 52.42
N GLY A 862 -8.40 8.72 52.76
CA GLY A 862 -8.81 8.04 53.99
C GLY A 862 -9.10 8.98 55.16
N GLN A 863 -9.02 10.30 54.98
CA GLN A 863 -9.43 11.25 56.01
C GLN A 863 -10.93 11.54 55.88
N VAL A 864 -11.75 10.70 56.52
CA VAL A 864 -13.21 10.84 56.51
C VAL A 864 -13.62 12.12 57.26
N PRO A 865 -14.55 12.94 56.72
CA PRO A 865 -15.05 14.11 57.44
C PRO A 865 -15.71 13.72 58.76
N SER A 866 -15.57 14.56 59.79
CA SER A 866 -16.20 14.37 61.11
C SER A 866 -17.74 14.47 61.08
N ASP A 867 -18.29 15.05 60.02
CA ASP A 867 -19.70 15.42 59.90
C ASP A 867 -20.55 14.30 59.24
N VAL A 868 -20.07 13.05 59.27
CA VAL A 868 -20.71 11.88 58.63
C VAL A 868 -21.64 11.13 59.59
N ASP A 869 -21.21 10.99 60.85
CA ASP A 869 -21.92 10.29 61.92
C ASP A 869 -22.18 11.26 63.09
N GLY A 870 -23.39 11.30 63.62
CA GLY A 870 -23.77 12.19 64.72
C GLY A 870 -23.02 11.93 66.03
N THR A 871 -22.41 10.75 66.18
CA THR A 871 -21.58 10.38 67.35
C THR A 871 -20.17 10.97 67.31
N THR A 872 -19.67 11.30 66.12
CA THR A 872 -18.31 11.82 65.90
C THR A 872 -18.30 13.34 65.71
N TYR A 873 -19.49 13.95 65.61
CA TYR A 873 -19.67 15.37 65.37
C TYR A 873 -19.55 16.18 66.66
N ASP A 874 -18.55 17.08 66.71
CA ASP A 874 -18.32 17.97 67.85
C ASP A 874 -18.77 19.41 67.53
N PHE A 875 -19.74 19.90 68.30
CA PHE A 875 -20.24 21.27 68.23
C PHE A 875 -19.18 22.34 68.50
N ALA A 876 -18.07 22.01 69.17
CA ALA A 876 -16.98 22.94 69.40
C ALA A 876 -16.29 23.38 68.10
N HIS A 877 -16.40 22.61 67.03
CA HIS A 877 -15.75 22.88 65.74
C HIS A 877 -16.57 23.75 64.78
N CYS A 878 -17.82 24.10 65.10
CA CYS A 878 -18.70 24.87 64.21
C CYS A 878 -19.32 26.12 64.87
N THR A 879 -19.93 26.99 64.07
CA THR A 879 -20.71 28.16 64.56
C THR A 879 -22.01 28.32 63.76
N PHE A 880 -23.13 28.66 64.42
CA PHE A 880 -24.44 28.81 63.77
C PHE A 880 -24.54 30.02 62.83
N THR A 881 -23.78 31.08 63.09
CA THR A 881 -23.71 32.27 62.21
C THR A 881 -22.54 32.24 61.24
N GLY A 882 -21.63 31.26 61.39
CA GLY A 882 -20.40 31.16 60.60
C GLY A 882 -19.39 32.27 60.91
N ASN A 883 -18.28 31.94 61.59
CA ASN A 883 -17.15 32.86 61.76
C ASN A 883 -16.05 32.61 60.69
N GLU A 884 -15.10 33.53 60.50
CA GLU A 884 -14.00 33.34 59.53
C GLU A 884 -13.15 32.08 59.81
N SER A 885 -13.11 31.63 61.07
CA SER A 885 -12.33 30.49 61.53
C SER A 885 -13.08 29.16 61.63
N LYS A 886 -14.42 29.15 61.63
CA LYS A 886 -15.24 27.94 61.85
C LYS A 886 -16.33 27.77 60.77
N PRO A 887 -16.56 26.55 60.27
CA PRO A 887 -17.65 26.28 59.32
C PRO A 887 -19.02 26.51 59.96
N LEU A 888 -20.03 26.63 59.09
CA LEU A 888 -21.43 26.61 59.51
C LEU A 888 -21.76 25.23 60.11
N CYS A 889 -22.46 25.23 61.23
CA CYS A 889 -22.95 23.98 61.83
C CYS A 889 -23.95 23.29 60.90
N VAL A 890 -23.99 21.97 61.02
CA VAL A 890 -25.01 21.11 60.42
C VAL A 890 -26.41 21.49 60.93
N GLU A 891 -27.45 21.30 60.12
CA GLU A 891 -28.83 21.61 60.51
C GLU A 891 -29.28 20.76 61.71
N LEU A 892 -29.99 21.38 62.65
CA LEU A 892 -30.47 20.77 63.89
C LEU A 892 -31.99 20.57 63.88
N ASP A 893 -32.46 19.48 64.48
CA ASP A 893 -33.87 19.24 64.80
C ASP A 893 -34.30 19.95 66.10
N GLU A 894 -35.60 19.96 66.39
CA GLU A 894 -36.21 20.59 67.58
C GLU A 894 -35.62 20.10 68.93
N HIS A 895 -34.90 18.97 68.92
CA HIS A 895 -34.22 18.37 70.07
C HIS A 895 -32.71 18.69 70.16
N ASN A 896 -32.19 19.66 69.37
CA ASN A 896 -30.76 19.99 69.27
C ASN A 896 -29.87 18.80 68.83
N LEU A 897 -30.45 17.84 68.11
CA LEU A 897 -29.72 16.76 67.45
C LEU A 897 -29.53 17.10 65.97
N PRO A 898 -28.43 16.64 65.34
CA PRO A 898 -28.26 16.81 63.91
C PRO A 898 -29.44 16.20 63.13
N ARG A 899 -30.06 17.01 62.26
CA ARG A 899 -31.24 16.69 61.46
C ARG A 899 -30.95 15.75 60.28
N PHE A 900 -29.67 15.52 59.97
CA PHE A 900 -29.32 14.72 58.81
C PHE A 900 -29.64 13.23 59.04
N PRO A 901 -30.25 12.57 58.05
CA PRO A 901 -30.43 11.13 58.11
C PRO A 901 -29.07 10.42 57.99
N GLU A 902 -28.57 9.87 59.10
CA GLU A 902 -27.33 9.06 59.13
C GLU A 902 -27.40 7.87 58.14
N TRP A 903 -28.61 7.33 57.96
CA TRP A 903 -28.88 6.28 56.97
C TRP A 903 -28.72 6.73 55.51
N VAL A 904 -28.57 8.03 55.24
CA VAL A 904 -28.23 8.57 53.91
C VAL A 904 -26.76 8.98 53.86
N THR A 905 -26.25 9.67 54.87
CA THR A 905 -24.87 10.20 54.87
C THR A 905 -23.83 9.08 54.91
N ILE A 906 -24.03 8.04 55.72
CA ILE A 906 -23.12 6.89 55.81
C ILE A 906 -23.07 6.12 54.48
N PRO A 907 -24.20 5.70 53.87
CA PRO A 907 -24.14 5.04 52.57
C PRO A 907 -23.60 5.94 51.46
N LEU A 908 -23.88 7.24 51.47
CA LEU A 908 -23.35 8.18 50.47
C LEU A 908 -21.82 8.24 50.51
N VAL A 909 -21.22 8.31 51.71
CA VAL A 909 -19.76 8.27 51.89
C VAL A 909 -19.22 6.89 51.52
N CYS A 910 -19.86 5.80 51.92
CA CYS A 910 -19.45 4.44 51.55
C CYS A 910 -19.47 4.22 50.03
N ILE A 911 -20.51 4.69 49.32
CA ILE A 911 -20.60 4.63 47.86
C ILE A 911 -19.51 5.48 47.22
N TYR A 912 -19.25 6.69 47.74
CA TYR A 912 -18.16 7.53 47.26
C TYR A 912 -16.79 6.87 47.45
N MET A 913 -16.51 6.29 48.62
CA MET A 913 -15.26 5.59 48.90
C MET A 913 -15.11 4.32 48.06
N LEU A 914 -16.17 3.55 47.87
CA LEU A 914 -16.16 2.36 47.02
C LEU A 914 -15.90 2.74 45.56
N SER A 915 -16.62 3.73 45.03
CA SER A 915 -16.45 4.18 43.64
C SER A 915 -15.07 4.79 43.39
N THR A 916 -14.58 5.65 44.28
CA THR A 916 -13.25 6.27 44.12
C THR A 916 -12.11 5.26 44.30
N ASN A 917 -12.08 4.53 45.42
CA ASN A 917 -10.93 3.69 45.75
C ASN A 917 -10.96 2.32 45.07
N ILE A 918 -12.13 1.73 44.81
CA ILE A 918 -12.22 0.41 44.17
C ILE A 918 -12.41 0.52 42.65
N LEU A 919 -13.20 1.47 42.15
CA LEU A 919 -13.42 1.57 40.70
C LEU A 919 -12.37 2.49 40.04
N LEU A 920 -12.32 3.76 40.43
CA LEU A 920 -11.49 4.76 39.74
C LEU A 920 -9.99 4.51 39.91
N VAL A 921 -9.52 4.25 41.14
CA VAL A 921 -8.09 3.98 41.37
C VAL A 921 -7.64 2.69 40.67
N ASN A 922 -8.43 1.62 40.68
CA ASN A 922 -8.06 0.39 39.96
C ASN A 922 -8.11 0.56 38.44
N LEU A 923 -9.01 1.40 37.91
CA LEU A 923 -9.02 1.78 36.50
C LEU A 923 -7.72 2.51 36.14
N LEU A 924 -7.24 3.44 36.99
CA LEU A 924 -5.97 4.13 36.79
C LEU A 924 -4.79 3.14 36.80
N VAL A 925 -4.78 2.19 37.74
CA VAL A 925 -3.77 1.11 37.79
C VAL A 925 -3.81 0.27 36.51
N ALA A 926 -4.98 -0.05 35.98
CA ALA A 926 -5.12 -0.81 34.74
C ALA A 926 -4.64 -0.01 33.51
N MET A 927 -5.00 1.27 33.41
CA MET A 927 -4.53 2.17 32.35
C MET A 927 -3.01 2.32 32.38
N PHE A 928 -2.43 2.55 33.56
CA PHE A 928 -0.98 2.56 33.72
C PHE A 928 -0.34 1.22 33.40
N GLY A 929 -0.96 0.10 33.79
CA GLY A 929 -0.49 -1.24 33.44
C GLY A 929 -0.38 -1.44 31.92
N TYR A 930 -1.39 -0.99 31.16
CA TYR A 930 -1.40 -1.03 29.70
C TYR A 930 -0.30 -0.14 29.09
N THR A 931 -0.20 1.12 29.53
CA THR A 931 0.81 2.08 29.03
C THR A 931 2.23 1.66 29.42
N VAL A 932 2.43 1.08 30.62
CA VAL A 932 3.70 0.47 31.04
C VAL A 932 4.05 -0.68 30.10
N GLY A 933 3.12 -1.63 29.88
CA GLY A 933 3.37 -2.85 29.12
C GLY A 933 3.81 -2.55 27.69
N THR A 934 3.06 -1.69 27.00
CA THR A 934 3.34 -1.30 25.61
C THR A 934 4.68 -0.58 25.44
N VAL A 935 5.09 0.24 26.41
CA VAL A 935 6.37 0.97 26.35
C VAL A 935 7.54 0.10 26.80
N GLN A 936 7.32 -0.85 27.71
CA GLN A 936 8.37 -1.71 28.26
C GLN A 936 8.94 -2.69 27.22
N GLU A 937 8.11 -3.19 26.30
CA GLU A 937 8.53 -4.08 25.21
C GLU A 937 9.60 -3.44 24.30
N ASN A 938 9.52 -2.12 24.08
CA ASN A 938 10.41 -1.37 23.17
C ASN A 938 11.34 -0.37 23.90
N ASN A 939 11.46 -0.50 25.22
CA ASN A 939 12.11 0.46 26.11
C ASN A 939 13.57 0.80 25.70
N ASP A 940 14.40 -0.22 25.39
CA ASP A 940 15.80 -0.01 25.00
C ASP A 940 15.92 0.71 23.64
N GLN A 941 14.99 0.47 22.71
CA GLN A 941 14.95 1.13 21.40
C GLN A 941 14.55 2.61 21.55
N VAL A 942 13.50 2.88 22.32
CA VAL A 942 13.01 4.25 22.57
C VAL A 942 14.09 5.08 23.25
N TRP A 943 14.81 4.53 24.23
CA TRP A 943 15.92 5.23 24.88
C TRP A 943 17.10 5.49 23.94
N LYS A 944 17.49 4.50 23.13
CA LYS A 944 18.54 4.65 22.11
C LYS A 944 18.20 5.72 21.08
N PHE A 945 16.92 5.86 20.71
CA PHE A 945 16.43 6.92 19.84
C PHE A 945 16.53 8.30 20.51
N GLN A 946 16.08 8.44 21.76
CA GLN A 946 16.17 9.72 22.49
C GLN A 946 17.61 10.17 22.75
N ARG A 947 18.52 9.21 22.97
CA ARG A 947 19.95 9.47 23.12
C ARG A 947 20.54 10.26 21.95
N TYR A 948 20.03 10.06 20.72
CA TYR A 948 20.49 10.79 19.55
C TYR A 948 20.33 12.31 19.72
N PHE A 949 19.13 12.78 20.08
CA PHE A 949 18.84 14.21 20.24
C PHE A 949 19.73 14.85 21.30
N LEU A 950 19.93 14.16 22.43
CA LEU A 950 20.83 14.61 23.48
C LEU A 950 22.28 14.73 22.97
N VAL A 951 22.80 13.72 22.29
CA VAL A 951 24.17 13.75 21.76
C VAL A 951 24.32 14.89 20.76
N GLN A 952 23.35 15.07 19.86
CA GLN A 952 23.35 16.15 18.88
C GLN A 952 23.32 17.53 19.55
N GLU A 953 22.50 17.73 20.59
CA GLU A 953 22.43 18.99 21.35
C GLU A 953 23.78 19.36 21.98
N TYR A 954 24.43 18.41 22.65
CA TYR A 954 25.70 18.66 23.33
C TYR A 954 26.90 18.75 22.40
N CYS A 955 26.85 18.12 21.22
CA CYS A 955 27.88 18.29 20.19
C CYS A 955 27.78 19.64 19.47
N ASN A 956 26.57 20.20 19.36
CA ASN A 956 26.33 21.51 18.77
C ASN A 956 26.51 22.67 19.77
N ARG A 957 26.48 22.39 21.08
CA ARG A 957 26.77 23.37 22.13
C ARG A 957 28.26 23.75 22.15
N LEU A 958 28.55 24.92 22.71
CA LEU A 958 29.94 25.31 22.98
C LEU A 958 30.53 24.45 24.11
N ASN A 959 31.81 24.09 23.97
CA ASN A 959 32.57 23.24 24.88
C ASN A 959 32.92 23.90 26.23
N ILE A 960 32.09 24.82 26.72
CA ILE A 960 32.31 25.56 27.97
C ILE A 960 31.13 25.26 28.91
N PRO A 961 31.37 24.86 30.16
CA PRO A 961 30.29 24.57 31.09
C PRO A 961 29.66 25.84 31.68
N PHE A 962 28.40 25.74 32.09
CA PHE A 962 27.73 26.70 32.97
C PHE A 962 28.54 26.86 34.27
N PRO A 963 28.83 28.06 34.81
CA PRO A 963 28.35 29.41 34.46
C PRO A 963 29.27 30.22 33.51
N PHE A 964 30.39 29.66 33.06
CA PHE A 964 31.43 30.39 32.32
C PHE A 964 31.06 30.67 30.85
N VAL A 965 29.93 30.14 30.38
CA VAL A 965 29.45 30.29 29.00
C VAL A 965 29.23 31.76 28.62
N VAL A 966 28.89 32.64 29.57
CA VAL A 966 28.72 34.08 29.33
C VAL A 966 29.96 34.71 28.69
N PHE A 967 31.17 34.31 29.08
CA PHE A 967 32.40 34.85 28.48
C PHE A 967 32.52 34.45 27.00
N ALA A 968 32.06 33.25 26.65
CA ALA A 968 32.04 32.77 25.27
C ALA A 968 31.00 33.51 24.42
N TYR A 969 29.81 33.77 24.99
CA TYR A 969 28.77 34.58 24.35
C TYR A 969 29.22 36.02 24.16
N PHE A 970 29.86 36.62 25.16
CA PHE A 970 30.45 37.93 25.05
C PHE A 970 31.53 37.96 23.95
N TYR A 971 32.44 36.99 23.93
CA TYR A 971 33.46 36.88 22.88
C TYR A 971 32.85 36.71 21.48
N MET A 972 31.81 35.88 21.31
CA MET A 972 31.12 35.71 20.03
C MET A 972 30.33 36.95 19.62
N ALA A 973 29.67 37.63 20.54
CA ALA A 973 28.95 38.88 20.29
C ALA A 973 29.94 39.98 19.87
N VAL A 974 31.04 40.12 20.59
CA VAL A 974 32.15 41.02 20.25
C VAL A 974 32.71 40.66 18.87
N LYS A 975 33.03 39.39 18.61
CA LYS A 975 33.51 38.92 17.31
C LYS A 975 32.51 39.20 16.19
N LYS A 976 31.20 39.08 16.43
CA LYS A 976 30.14 39.37 15.45
C LYS A 976 29.98 40.88 15.21
N CYS A 977 30.06 41.70 16.26
CA CYS A 977 30.08 43.15 16.16
C CYS A 977 31.32 43.66 15.41
N PHE A 978 32.50 43.08 15.65
CA PHE A 978 33.72 43.39 14.89
C PHE A 978 33.70 42.79 13.46
N LYS A 979 33.09 41.62 13.24
CA LYS A 979 32.92 41.01 11.88
C LYS A 979 31.86 41.69 11.03
N CYS A 980 30.91 42.43 11.59
CA CYS A 980 30.03 43.29 10.79
C CYS A 980 30.82 44.33 9.97
N CYS A 981 32.07 44.64 10.33
CA CYS A 981 32.97 45.50 9.56
C CYS A 981 33.87 44.76 8.55
N CYS A 982 33.92 43.42 8.54
CA CYS A 982 34.75 42.64 7.60
C CYS A 982 34.01 41.36 7.17
N LYS A 983 33.52 41.35 5.92
CA LYS A 983 32.91 40.18 5.27
C LYS A 983 33.97 39.09 5.00
N GLU A 984 34.24 38.26 6.00
CA GLU A 984 34.79 36.92 5.76
C GLU A 984 33.68 35.88 5.85
N LYS A 985 33.68 34.99 4.86
CA LYS A 985 32.82 33.80 4.77
C LYS A 985 32.79 33.07 6.11
N ARG A 986 31.59 32.63 6.50
CA ARG A 986 31.39 31.77 7.67
C ARG A 986 32.35 30.57 7.56
N PRO A 987 33.10 30.21 8.61
CA PRO A 987 33.64 28.87 8.67
C PRO A 987 32.42 27.93 8.73
N GLU A 988 32.36 26.98 7.81
CA GLU A 988 31.39 25.89 7.86
C GLU A 988 31.41 25.29 9.26
N SER A 989 30.22 25.07 9.83
CA SER A 989 30.07 24.39 11.10
C SER A 989 30.68 22.99 11.00
N SER A 990 31.57 22.69 11.95
CA SER A 990 32.15 21.37 12.24
C SER A 990 32.82 20.64 11.08
N ALA A 991 34.11 20.39 11.26
CA ALA A 991 34.92 19.53 10.42
C ALA A 991 34.27 18.14 10.21
N CYS A 992 33.59 17.90 9.09
CA CYS A 992 33.32 16.55 8.55
C CYS A 992 32.77 16.50 7.11
N CYS A 993 33.10 17.46 6.22
CA CYS A 993 32.68 17.37 4.81
C CYS A 993 33.90 17.38 3.88
N PHE A 994 34.58 16.24 3.77
CA PHE A 994 35.42 15.96 2.60
C PHE A 994 34.50 15.64 1.42
N LYS A 995 34.30 16.60 0.50
CA LYS A 995 33.45 16.47 -0.69
C LYS A 995 34.02 15.59 -1.83
N ASN A 996 35.11 14.83 -1.61
CA ASN A 996 35.86 14.20 -2.70
C ASN A 996 36.16 12.68 -2.52
N GLU A 997 35.60 11.99 -1.51
CA GLU A 997 35.76 10.52 -1.33
C GLU A 997 34.48 9.71 -1.64
N ASP A 998 33.42 10.36 -2.16
CA ASP A 998 32.06 9.81 -2.24
C ASP A 998 31.86 8.63 -3.21
N ASN A 999 32.73 8.43 -4.19
CA ASN A 999 32.55 7.33 -5.15
C ASN A 999 33.01 5.97 -4.63
N GLU A 1000 34.04 5.91 -3.79
CA GLU A 1000 34.60 4.64 -3.30
C GLU A 1000 33.70 4.06 -2.21
N THR A 1001 33.23 4.88 -1.27
CA THR A 1001 32.28 4.49 -0.22
C THR A 1001 30.96 3.97 -0.79
N LEU A 1002 30.40 4.66 -1.79
CA LEU A 1002 29.16 4.24 -2.47
C LEU A 1002 29.36 3.00 -3.36
N ALA A 1003 30.53 2.84 -3.98
CA ALA A 1003 30.85 1.63 -4.74
C ALA A 1003 30.99 0.43 -3.79
N TRP A 1004 31.65 0.62 -2.65
CA TRP A 1004 31.76 -0.38 -1.59
C TRP A 1004 30.38 -0.77 -1.02
N GLU A 1005 29.51 0.21 -0.74
CA GLU A 1005 28.12 -0.06 -0.30
C GLU A 1005 27.37 -0.91 -1.35
N CYS A 1006 27.53 -0.62 -2.65
CA CYS A 1006 26.92 -1.44 -3.70
C CYS A 1006 27.39 -2.90 -3.65
N VAL A 1007 28.69 -3.17 -3.43
CA VAL A 1007 29.20 -4.53 -3.29
C VAL A 1007 28.59 -5.21 -2.06
N MET A 1008 28.49 -4.52 -0.93
CA MET A 1008 27.87 -5.06 0.28
C MET A 1008 26.37 -5.34 0.10
N LYS A 1009 25.68 -4.50 -0.67
CA LYS A 1009 24.29 -4.73 -1.06
C LYS A 1009 24.13 -5.99 -1.91
N GLU A 1010 25.01 -6.24 -2.89
CA GLU A 1010 24.96 -7.51 -3.65
C GLU A 1010 25.18 -8.72 -2.73
N ASN A 1011 26.14 -8.66 -1.80
CA ASN A 1011 26.35 -9.71 -0.80
C ASN A 1011 25.10 -9.95 0.07
N TYR A 1012 24.44 -8.87 0.49
CA TYR A 1012 23.18 -8.92 1.24
C TYR A 1012 22.05 -9.57 0.43
N LEU A 1013 21.88 -9.19 -0.84
CA LEU A 1013 20.86 -9.76 -1.73
C LEU A 1013 21.09 -11.26 -1.96
N VAL A 1014 22.34 -11.69 -2.12
CA VAL A 1014 22.69 -13.11 -2.20
C VAL A 1014 22.28 -13.83 -0.91
N LYS A 1015 22.59 -13.29 0.27
CA LYS A 1015 22.19 -13.90 1.56
C LYS A 1015 20.68 -13.99 1.74
N ILE A 1016 19.91 -13.01 1.25
CA ILE A 1016 18.44 -13.08 1.27
C ILE A 1016 17.96 -14.21 0.36
N ASN A 1017 18.46 -14.25 -0.87
CA ASN A 1017 18.02 -15.24 -1.86
C ASN A 1017 18.35 -16.67 -1.41
N THR A 1018 19.51 -16.90 -0.76
CA THR A 1018 19.84 -18.20 -0.18
C THR A 1018 18.90 -18.57 0.97
N LYS A 1019 18.63 -17.66 1.91
CA LYS A 1019 17.68 -17.91 3.01
C LYS A 1019 16.25 -18.19 2.50
N ALA A 1020 15.83 -17.49 1.45
CA ALA A 1020 14.53 -17.70 0.83
C ALA A 1020 14.43 -19.06 0.13
N ASN A 1021 15.51 -19.51 -0.53
CA ASN A 1021 15.56 -20.84 -1.13
C ASN A 1021 15.53 -21.94 -0.07
N ASP A 1022 16.29 -21.81 1.03
CA ASP A 1022 16.30 -22.82 2.10
C ASP A 1022 14.91 -22.98 2.75
N THR A 1023 14.21 -21.86 3.01
CA THR A 1023 12.85 -21.88 3.57
C THR A 1023 11.80 -22.39 2.58
N SER A 1024 11.95 -22.09 1.28
CA SER A 1024 11.09 -22.63 0.22
C SER A 1024 11.30 -24.13 0.03
N GLU A 1025 12.55 -24.60 0.07
CA GLU A 1025 12.88 -26.02 0.01
C GLU A 1025 12.34 -26.77 1.23
N GLU A 1026 12.46 -26.19 2.43
CA GLU A 1026 11.90 -26.77 3.65
C GLU A 1026 10.36 -26.85 3.58
N MET A 1027 9.69 -25.81 3.08
CA MET A 1027 8.25 -25.84 2.84
C MET A 1027 7.86 -26.85 1.75
N ARG A 1028 8.57 -26.91 0.62
CA ARG A 1028 8.34 -27.91 -0.44
C ARG A 1028 8.57 -29.33 0.05
N HIS A 1029 9.53 -29.52 0.97
CA HIS A 1029 9.78 -30.80 1.62
C HIS A 1029 8.63 -31.17 2.58
N ARG A 1030 8.11 -30.22 3.37
CA ARG A 1030 6.91 -30.42 4.20
C ARG A 1030 5.65 -30.68 3.37
N PHE A 1031 5.47 -29.99 2.25
CA PHE A 1031 4.38 -30.25 1.31
C PHE A 1031 4.49 -31.64 0.69
N ARG A 1032 5.68 -32.05 0.24
CA ARG A 1032 5.90 -33.43 -0.25
C ARG A 1032 5.63 -34.49 0.81
N GLN A 1033 5.95 -34.23 2.09
CA GLN A 1033 5.61 -35.13 3.19
C GLN A 1033 4.11 -35.21 3.46
N LEU A 1034 3.36 -34.13 3.23
CA LEU A 1034 1.91 -34.10 3.34
C LEU A 1034 1.23 -34.80 2.16
N ASP A 1035 1.75 -34.68 0.94
CA ASP A 1035 1.23 -35.38 -0.24
C ASP A 1035 1.49 -36.90 -0.20
N THR A 1036 2.46 -37.36 0.59
CA THR A 1036 2.73 -38.79 0.83
C THR A 1036 1.88 -39.42 1.94
N LYS A 1037 1.05 -38.64 2.63
CA LYS A 1037 0.08 -39.11 3.63
C LYS A 1037 -1.33 -39.04 3.06
#